data_AF-A0A0S6XEG7-F1
#
_entry.id   AF-A0A0S6XEG7-F1
#
_cell.length_a   1.000
_cell.length_b   1.000
_cell.length_c   1.000
_cell.angle_alpha   90.00
_cell.angle_beta   90.00
_cell.angle_gamma   90.00
#
_symmetry.space_group_name_H-M   'P 1'
#
loop_
_entity.id
_entity.type
_entity.pdbx_description
1 polymer ?
#
loop_
_entity_poly.entity_id
_entity_poly.type
_entity_poly.pdbx_seq_one_letter_code
_entity_poly.pdbx_strand_id
1 'polypeptide(L)'
;MGQRHQLFVIARIGRHYRSLAAVHHQWLYGMTAIRICLRLLRGFGDPANHRALTRELAVAARYYESHPPPKSGPSGADWNDPTQPFPFIMTCLVVGASCDPDSGYCDHVSQEAFGMAFDEGDNNNGITIIDITDPAAPRYCFVDFQGMESERRVPLDTPLSAWTYVLAYYDRADVMVQSSMDVMRAIDPFPLVDIATLQSAWPGGEWKAALESEPDTSGLLGKITRSLGAAFTTTASHLSSAHSAPGSIQAADSITSVNAAGSGSLLSASITTLLEDAMSTPDVDMALLDGPLQLSSFLPTMRNFLVTHCDRVAQSPSAVPLLQLAFAEQDHVDLSPFVGLSVDKIKAVLQHPSVSEAVQVVSFPVDLSASPADLADALPHRHLTELYHIGDVAGWDAAANSSFFAHLMADTDHSVSRPVVGSMFRLGLREQSWLPHSDLSAPAPGYALQLMYQSPEEYGDGQVVDTFFLGDALLSPTRLVAGLYNVFRMHTQSIGMGQGKIMQFALALASAPPRLWPRDGIQVSPLPAEMLQDQRRVYREGNTKAMRDILQETWTPLVMRLQSRSARKYCVAVVRAKKTIRATKLEADSLTLDDIEVLGLEDFLERMTLGSSTGLKELNKSFIEFAEDTTRYESGAVLPTVTVDAMSAGEALSMMKKALAQSDEAPKGD
;
A
#
# COMPACT_ATOMS: atom_id res chain seq x y z
N MET A 1 2.26 -15.54 -28.66
CA MET A 1 1.93 -15.70 -27.23
C MET A 1 3.10 -15.10 -26.47
N GLY A 2 2.84 -14.26 -25.47
CA GLY A 2 3.92 -13.55 -24.79
C GLY A 2 4.54 -14.35 -23.65
N GLN A 3 5.69 -13.88 -23.17
CA GLN A 3 6.32 -14.38 -21.95
C GLN A 3 5.42 -14.10 -20.76
N ARG A 4 5.15 -15.11 -19.95
CA ARG A 4 4.27 -15.08 -18.78
C ARG A 4 5.14 -15.38 -17.57
N HIS A 5 5.02 -14.55 -16.55
CA HIS A 5 5.81 -14.67 -15.33
C HIS A 5 4.87 -14.45 -14.14
N GLN A 6 5.07 -15.22 -13.07
CA GLN A 6 4.23 -15.09 -11.88
C GLN A 6 5.04 -14.54 -10.72
N LEU A 7 4.36 -13.80 -9.85
CA LEU A 7 4.95 -13.25 -8.64
C LEU A 7 4.19 -13.81 -7.44
N PHE A 8 4.93 -14.35 -6.49
CA PHE A 8 4.40 -14.94 -5.26
C PHE A 8 4.86 -14.15 -4.05
N VAL A 9 3.97 -14.00 -3.08
CA VAL A 9 4.30 -13.53 -1.74
C VAL A 9 4.14 -14.69 -0.77
N ILE A 10 5.20 -14.99 -0.02
CA ILE A 10 5.21 -16.03 0.99
C ILE A 10 5.52 -15.44 2.37
N ALA A 11 5.13 -16.14 3.43
CA ALA A 11 5.60 -15.84 4.78
C ALA A 11 5.60 -17.11 5.64
N ARG A 12 6.39 -17.09 6.70
CA ARG A 12 6.34 -18.08 7.76
C ARG A 12 5.16 -17.78 8.67
N ILE A 13 4.15 -18.63 8.60
CA ILE A 13 2.97 -18.58 9.46
C ILE A 13 3.06 -19.73 10.47
N GLY A 14 3.32 -19.38 11.72
CA GLY A 14 3.61 -20.34 12.78
C GLY A 14 4.86 -21.18 12.45
N ARG A 15 4.66 -22.49 12.23
CA ARG A 15 5.76 -23.44 11.97
C ARG A 15 6.06 -23.67 10.49
N HIS A 16 5.30 -23.07 9.58
CA HIS A 16 5.38 -23.41 8.17
C HIS A 16 5.42 -22.16 7.30
N TYR A 17 6.03 -22.27 6.13
CA TYR A 17 5.86 -21.26 5.09
C TYR A 17 4.55 -21.48 4.33
N ARG A 18 3.94 -20.37 3.91
CA ARG A 18 2.67 -20.32 3.18
C ARG A 18 2.75 -19.30 2.05
N SER A 19 2.14 -19.63 0.91
CA SER A 19 1.81 -18.66 -0.13
C SER A 19 0.61 -17.84 0.33
N LEU A 20 0.76 -16.52 0.34
CA LEU A 20 -0.26 -15.58 0.81
C LEU A 20 -0.94 -14.84 -0.35
N ALA A 21 -0.22 -14.60 -1.44
CA ALA A 21 -0.75 -13.94 -2.63
C ALA A 21 0.06 -14.35 -3.86
N ALA A 22 -0.59 -14.37 -5.02
CA ALA A 22 0.05 -14.61 -6.30
C ALA A 22 -0.60 -13.75 -7.39
N VAL A 23 0.20 -13.25 -8.33
CA VAL A 23 -0.29 -12.55 -9.52
C VAL A 23 0.44 -13.05 -10.76
N HIS A 24 -0.27 -12.99 -11.88
CA HIS A 24 0.22 -13.19 -13.23
C HIS A 24 0.62 -11.86 -13.85
N HIS A 25 1.80 -11.81 -14.46
CA HIS A 25 2.25 -10.66 -15.24
C HIS A 25 2.66 -11.08 -16.65
N GLN A 26 2.00 -10.50 -17.65
CA GLN A 26 2.35 -10.71 -19.06
C GLN A 26 3.52 -9.80 -19.44
N TRP A 27 4.50 -10.32 -20.18
CA TRP A 27 5.71 -9.63 -20.63
C TRP A 27 6.64 -9.16 -19.52
N LEU A 28 6.63 -9.85 -18.37
CA LEU A 28 7.57 -9.58 -17.29
C LEU A 28 8.82 -10.48 -17.38
N TYR A 29 9.94 -9.89 -17.77
CA TYR A 29 11.21 -10.58 -17.92
C TYR A 29 12.40 -9.63 -17.80
N GLY A 30 13.60 -10.19 -17.71
CA GLY A 30 14.85 -9.43 -17.77
C GLY A 30 14.91 -8.29 -16.75
N MET A 31 15.30 -7.10 -17.20
CA MET A 31 15.45 -5.93 -16.32
C MET A 31 14.12 -5.44 -15.72
N THR A 32 13.00 -5.63 -16.41
CA THR A 32 11.68 -5.23 -15.91
C THR A 32 11.30 -6.06 -14.68
N ALA A 33 11.58 -7.37 -14.70
CA ALA A 33 11.37 -8.25 -13.55
C ALA A 33 12.23 -7.84 -12.34
N ILE A 34 13.49 -7.43 -12.55
CA ILE A 34 14.34 -6.93 -11.46
C ILE A 34 13.78 -5.62 -10.88
N ARG A 35 13.33 -4.68 -11.72
CA ARG A 35 12.76 -3.41 -11.28
C ARG A 35 11.50 -3.61 -10.43
N ILE A 36 10.59 -4.46 -10.89
CA ILE A 36 9.38 -4.82 -10.14
C ILE A 36 9.74 -5.55 -8.83
N CYS A 37 10.68 -6.48 -8.86
CA CYS A 37 11.13 -7.17 -7.64
C CYS A 37 11.71 -6.19 -6.60
N LEU A 38 12.61 -5.28 -7.01
CA LEU A 38 13.14 -4.23 -6.13
C LEU A 38 12.02 -3.35 -5.57
N ARG A 39 11.03 -3.00 -6.39
CA ARG A 39 9.89 -2.20 -5.96
C ARG A 39 9.02 -2.92 -4.94
N LEU A 40 8.72 -4.20 -5.16
CA LEU A 40 7.98 -5.03 -4.21
C LEU A 40 8.76 -5.15 -2.89
N LEU A 41 10.07 -5.40 -2.95
CA LEU A 41 10.94 -5.43 -1.77
C LEU A 41 10.89 -4.12 -0.98
N ARG A 42 10.97 -2.97 -1.67
CA ARG A 42 10.82 -1.65 -1.04
C ARG A 42 9.41 -1.42 -0.50
N GLY A 43 8.37 -1.85 -1.21
CA GLY A 43 6.98 -1.67 -0.83
C GLY A 43 6.60 -2.49 0.41
N PHE A 44 6.92 -3.78 0.42
CA PHE A 44 6.74 -4.63 1.59
C PHE A 44 7.67 -4.23 2.73
N GLY A 45 8.88 -3.77 2.39
CA GLY A 45 9.89 -3.25 3.31
C GLY A 45 9.56 -1.89 3.94
N ASP A 46 8.55 -1.18 3.43
CA ASP A 46 8.29 0.20 3.83
C ASP A 46 7.65 0.29 5.23
N PRO A 47 8.21 1.08 6.15
CA PRO A 47 7.64 1.28 7.48
C PRO A 47 6.18 1.72 7.49
N ALA A 48 5.74 2.46 6.46
CA ALA A 48 4.34 2.84 6.33
C ALA A 48 3.42 1.62 6.18
N ASN A 49 3.87 0.53 5.55
CA ASN A 49 3.05 -0.67 5.34
C ASN A 49 3.20 -1.71 6.47
N HIS A 50 4.25 -1.65 7.28
CA HIS A 50 4.55 -2.64 8.32
C HIS A 50 3.36 -2.95 9.24
N ARG A 51 2.68 -1.92 9.76
CA ARG A 51 1.53 -2.13 10.66
C ARG A 51 0.42 -2.96 10.01
N ALA A 52 0.09 -2.66 8.75
CA ALA A 52 -0.93 -3.40 8.00
C ALA A 52 -0.47 -4.83 7.68
N LEU A 53 0.79 -5.00 7.27
CA LEU A 53 1.39 -6.31 7.00
C LEU A 53 1.42 -7.19 8.25
N THR A 54 1.93 -6.69 9.37
CA THR A 54 1.99 -7.44 10.64
C THR A 54 0.60 -7.88 11.10
N ARG A 55 -0.42 -7.02 10.92
CA ARG A 55 -1.81 -7.37 11.23
C ARG A 55 -2.34 -8.48 10.34
N GLU A 56 -2.14 -8.36 9.03
CA GLU A 56 -2.65 -9.37 8.11
C GLU A 56 -1.89 -10.70 8.22
N LEU A 57 -0.60 -10.67 8.59
CA LEU A 57 0.16 -11.86 8.96
C LEU A 57 -0.40 -12.53 10.24
N ALA A 58 -0.84 -11.74 11.22
CA ALA A 58 -1.53 -12.28 12.41
C ALA A 58 -2.92 -12.86 12.06
N VAL A 59 -3.64 -12.25 11.11
CA VAL A 59 -4.86 -12.84 10.53
C VAL A 59 -4.54 -14.16 9.83
N ALA A 60 -3.47 -14.20 9.03
CA ALA A 60 -3.01 -15.42 8.37
C ALA A 60 -2.69 -16.54 9.37
N ALA A 61 -2.06 -16.23 10.51
CA ALA A 61 -1.82 -17.20 11.58
C ALA A 61 -3.10 -17.89 12.05
N ARG A 62 -4.13 -17.12 12.40
CA ARG A 62 -5.44 -17.64 12.82
C ARG A 62 -6.17 -18.37 11.68
N TYR A 63 -6.09 -17.85 10.46
CA TYR A 63 -6.68 -18.48 9.28
C TYR A 63 -6.12 -19.89 9.06
N TYR A 64 -4.80 -20.06 9.08
CA TYR A 64 -4.16 -21.36 8.85
C TYR A 64 -4.23 -22.33 10.05
N GLU A 65 -4.56 -21.85 11.26
CA GLU A 65 -4.92 -22.74 12.38
C GLU A 65 -6.23 -23.51 12.11
N SER A 66 -7.20 -22.82 11.51
CA SER A 66 -8.50 -23.41 11.13
C SER A 66 -8.49 -24.07 9.74
N HIS A 67 -7.56 -23.66 8.87
CA HIS A 67 -7.40 -24.16 7.49
C HIS A 67 -5.99 -24.73 7.29
N PRO A 68 -5.66 -25.89 7.89
CA PRO A 68 -4.35 -26.50 7.68
C PRO A 68 -4.14 -26.82 6.19
N PRO A 69 -2.88 -26.80 5.70
CA PRO A 69 -2.60 -27.06 4.29
C PRO A 69 -3.12 -28.46 3.89
N PRO A 70 -3.61 -28.61 2.65
CA PRO A 70 -4.03 -29.91 2.15
C PRO A 70 -2.87 -30.91 2.24
N LYS A 71 -3.16 -32.12 2.74
CA LYS A 71 -2.15 -33.16 3.02
C LYS A 71 -1.47 -33.72 1.77
N SER A 72 -2.00 -33.49 0.57
CA SER A 72 -1.63 -34.20 -0.65
C SER A 72 -1.45 -33.29 -1.87
N GLY A 73 -0.86 -32.11 -1.67
CA GLY A 73 -0.65 -31.14 -2.75
C GLY A 73 -1.88 -30.25 -2.96
N PRO A 74 -1.79 -29.31 -3.92
CA PRO A 74 -2.81 -28.29 -4.14
C PRO A 74 -4.16 -28.98 -4.41
N SER A 75 -5.13 -28.71 -3.54
CA SER A 75 -6.52 -29.05 -3.82
C SER A 75 -6.92 -28.14 -4.96
N GLY A 76 -7.23 -28.71 -6.14
CA GLY A 76 -7.55 -27.97 -7.37
C GLY A 76 -8.30 -26.70 -7.04
N ALA A 77 -7.56 -25.59 -7.00
CA ALA A 77 -8.08 -24.33 -6.51
C ALA A 77 -9.24 -23.99 -7.43
N ASP A 78 -10.40 -23.67 -6.85
CA ASP A 78 -11.45 -23.12 -7.67
C ASP A 78 -10.96 -21.75 -8.12
N TRP A 79 -10.54 -21.66 -9.38
CA TRP A 79 -10.11 -20.42 -10.02
C TRP A 79 -11.20 -19.33 -9.97
N ASN A 80 -12.45 -19.74 -9.69
CA ASN A 80 -13.57 -18.84 -9.50
C ASN A 80 -13.80 -18.48 -8.03
N ASP A 81 -13.11 -19.08 -7.07
CA ASP A 81 -13.23 -18.73 -5.66
C ASP A 81 -12.61 -17.35 -5.45
N PRO A 82 -13.44 -16.31 -5.24
CA PRO A 82 -12.95 -14.95 -5.13
C PRO A 82 -12.33 -14.68 -3.74
N THR A 83 -12.21 -15.69 -2.88
CA THR A 83 -11.72 -15.52 -1.51
C THR A 83 -10.20 -15.38 -1.50
N GLN A 84 -9.73 -14.17 -1.76
CA GLN A 84 -8.40 -13.77 -1.31
C GLN A 84 -8.47 -13.40 0.17
N PRO A 85 -7.92 -14.21 1.09
CA PRO A 85 -8.03 -13.98 2.53
C PRO A 85 -7.15 -12.82 3.02
N PHE A 86 -6.14 -12.42 2.25
CA PHE A 86 -5.15 -11.41 2.61
C PHE A 86 -5.19 -10.25 1.61
N PRO A 87 -6.25 -9.43 1.62
CA PRO A 87 -6.47 -8.37 0.64
C PRO A 87 -5.42 -7.26 0.68
N PHE A 88 -4.83 -6.92 1.84
CA PHE A 88 -3.81 -5.87 1.91
C PHE A 88 -2.52 -6.31 1.21
N ILE A 89 -2.00 -7.50 1.53
CA ILE A 89 -0.84 -8.15 0.92
C ILE A 89 -1.05 -8.33 -0.58
N MET A 90 -2.24 -8.78 -1.00
CA MET A 90 -2.56 -8.87 -2.43
C MET A 90 -2.58 -7.50 -3.09
N THR A 91 -3.13 -6.46 -2.44
CA THR A 91 -3.10 -5.11 -3.01
C THR A 91 -1.68 -4.57 -3.12
N CYS A 92 -0.81 -4.81 -2.13
CA CYS A 92 0.61 -4.49 -2.22
C CYS A 92 1.27 -5.18 -3.41
N LEU A 93 0.98 -6.47 -3.62
CA LEU A 93 1.50 -7.23 -4.75
C LEU A 93 1.00 -6.69 -6.09
N VAL A 94 -0.31 -6.46 -6.22
CA VAL A 94 -0.93 -5.91 -7.44
C VAL A 94 -0.36 -4.53 -7.75
N VAL A 95 -0.41 -3.60 -6.81
CA VAL A 95 0.07 -2.22 -7.02
C VAL A 95 1.57 -2.19 -7.29
N GLY A 96 2.37 -2.98 -6.56
CA GLY A 96 3.82 -3.03 -6.73
C GLY A 96 4.27 -3.70 -8.03
N ALA A 97 3.52 -4.68 -8.52
CA ALA A 97 3.81 -5.36 -9.79
C ALA A 97 3.27 -4.60 -11.01
N SER A 98 2.14 -3.91 -10.87
CA SER A 98 1.50 -3.20 -11.97
C SER A 98 2.01 -1.80 -12.21
N CYS A 99 2.55 -1.10 -11.22
CA CYS A 99 2.76 0.34 -11.31
C CYS A 99 4.10 0.73 -10.71
N ASP A 100 4.97 1.37 -11.49
CA ASP A 100 6.17 2.05 -11.02
C ASP A 100 6.17 3.53 -11.44
N PRO A 101 5.73 4.43 -10.54
CA PRO A 101 5.65 5.86 -10.82
C PRO A 101 7.00 6.56 -11.04
N ASP A 102 8.12 5.92 -10.68
CA ASP A 102 9.44 6.52 -10.88
C ASP A 102 9.90 6.37 -12.33
N SER A 103 9.61 5.23 -12.94
CA SER A 103 9.81 4.98 -14.38
C SER A 103 8.61 5.33 -15.23
N GLY A 104 7.45 5.62 -14.64
CA GLY A 104 6.17 5.78 -15.33
C GLY A 104 5.63 4.48 -15.93
N TYR A 105 6.21 3.34 -15.56
CA TYR A 105 5.74 2.02 -15.96
C TYR A 105 4.38 1.72 -15.35
N CYS A 106 3.46 1.23 -16.17
CA CYS A 106 2.16 0.76 -15.72
C CYS A 106 1.71 -0.39 -16.62
N ASP A 107 1.34 -1.52 -16.02
CA ASP A 107 0.88 -2.72 -16.72
C ASP A 107 -0.18 -3.47 -15.90
N HIS A 108 -0.95 -4.32 -16.57
CA HIS A 108 -1.98 -5.11 -15.95
C HIS A 108 -1.40 -6.40 -15.40
N VAL A 109 -1.73 -6.69 -14.15
CA VAL A 109 -1.52 -8.02 -13.56
C VAL A 109 -2.86 -8.65 -13.24
N SER A 110 -2.94 -9.96 -13.45
CA SER A 110 -4.12 -10.73 -13.08
C SER A 110 -3.88 -11.41 -11.74
N GLN A 111 -4.86 -11.36 -10.84
CA GLN A 111 -4.77 -12.11 -9.57
C GLN A 111 -4.84 -13.60 -9.88
N GLU A 112 -3.97 -14.37 -9.23
CA GLU A 112 -3.98 -15.83 -9.32
C GLU A 112 -4.80 -16.41 -8.15
N ALA A 113 -5.21 -17.67 -8.29
CA ALA A 113 -6.01 -18.34 -7.26
C ALA A 113 -5.26 -18.44 -5.92
N PHE A 114 -5.98 -18.23 -4.81
CA PHE A 114 -5.40 -18.40 -3.48
C PHE A 114 -5.00 -19.86 -3.24
N GLY A 115 -3.83 -20.07 -2.64
CA GLY A 115 -3.31 -21.42 -2.33
C GLY A 115 -2.73 -22.18 -3.53
N MET A 116 -2.69 -21.56 -4.71
CA MET A 116 -2.05 -22.09 -5.90
C MET A 116 -0.58 -22.47 -5.66
N ALA A 117 -0.17 -23.60 -6.19
CA ALA A 117 1.23 -24.03 -6.17
C ALA A 117 2.08 -23.25 -7.20
N PHE A 118 3.40 -23.27 -7.00
CA PHE A 118 4.34 -22.48 -7.79
C PHE A 118 4.36 -22.81 -9.30
N ASP A 119 3.88 -24.00 -9.67
CA ASP A 119 3.90 -24.59 -11.03
C ASP A 119 2.51 -24.79 -11.65
N GLU A 120 1.43 -24.39 -10.97
CA GLU A 120 0.06 -24.57 -11.47
C GLU A 120 -0.39 -23.49 -12.47
N GLY A 121 0.49 -22.53 -12.75
CA GLY A 121 0.18 -21.36 -13.55
C GLY A 121 0.43 -21.51 -15.01
N ASP A 122 -0.23 -20.66 -15.79
CA ASP A 122 0.17 -20.43 -17.17
C ASP A 122 1.44 -19.58 -17.21
N ASN A 123 2.55 -20.20 -16.85
CA ASN A 123 3.88 -19.60 -16.80
C ASN A 123 4.74 -20.20 -17.92
N ASN A 124 5.67 -19.43 -18.48
CA ASN A 124 6.74 -19.94 -19.35
C ASN A 124 8.06 -19.18 -19.16
N ASN A 125 8.16 -18.32 -18.13
CA ASN A 125 9.29 -17.42 -17.95
C ASN A 125 9.79 -17.34 -16.51
N GLY A 126 9.50 -18.38 -15.70
CA GLY A 126 9.90 -18.47 -14.30
C GLY A 126 9.03 -17.65 -13.36
N ILE A 127 9.43 -17.58 -12.10
CA ILE A 127 8.67 -16.89 -11.04
C ILE A 127 9.57 -15.99 -10.19
N THR A 128 8.97 -14.96 -9.62
CA THR A 128 9.55 -14.11 -8.58
C THR A 128 8.88 -14.45 -7.26
N ILE A 129 9.66 -14.66 -6.21
CA ILE A 129 9.15 -14.96 -4.88
C ILE A 129 9.64 -13.88 -3.93
N ILE A 130 8.71 -13.29 -3.17
CA ILE A 130 8.98 -12.30 -2.11
C ILE A 130 8.59 -12.93 -0.77
N ASP A 131 9.52 -13.01 0.16
CA ASP A 131 9.27 -13.46 1.52
C ASP A 131 9.11 -12.25 2.46
N ILE A 132 7.93 -12.16 3.07
CA ILE A 132 7.55 -11.07 3.98
C ILE A 132 7.39 -11.55 5.43
N THR A 133 8.01 -12.67 5.79
CA THR A 133 8.02 -13.19 7.17
C THR A 133 8.40 -12.11 8.19
N ASP A 134 9.41 -11.32 7.85
CA ASP A 134 9.77 -10.09 8.54
C ASP A 134 9.59 -8.92 7.57
N PRO A 135 8.52 -8.11 7.71
CA PRO A 135 8.30 -6.94 6.86
C PRO A 135 9.45 -5.92 6.91
N ALA A 136 10.27 -5.89 7.96
CA ALA A 136 11.42 -4.99 8.03
C ALA A 136 12.64 -5.51 7.23
N ALA A 137 12.66 -6.79 6.87
CA ALA A 137 13.76 -7.44 6.17
C ALA A 137 13.23 -8.43 5.11
N PRO A 138 12.50 -7.96 4.09
CA PRO A 138 11.96 -8.83 3.06
C PRO A 138 13.08 -9.49 2.26
N ARG A 139 12.84 -10.72 1.82
CA ARG A 139 13.78 -11.54 1.04
C ARG A 139 13.21 -11.82 -0.34
N TYR A 140 14.05 -12.19 -1.30
CA TYR A 140 13.56 -12.57 -2.63
C TYR A 140 14.32 -13.71 -3.28
N CYS A 141 13.75 -14.31 -4.31
CA CYS A 141 14.51 -15.02 -5.33
C CYS A 141 13.73 -15.06 -6.65
N PHE A 142 14.43 -15.33 -7.74
CA PHE A 142 13.82 -15.78 -8.99
C PHE A 142 13.98 -17.29 -9.12
N VAL A 143 13.05 -17.98 -9.78
CA VAL A 143 13.21 -19.41 -10.07
C VAL A 143 12.77 -19.74 -11.50
N ASP A 144 13.59 -20.53 -12.18
CA ASP A 144 13.21 -21.25 -13.39
C ASP A 144 12.85 -22.69 -13.01
N PHE A 145 11.65 -23.17 -13.34
CA PHE A 145 11.25 -24.57 -13.07
C PHE A 145 10.88 -25.35 -14.33
N GLN A 146 10.89 -24.72 -15.51
CA GLN A 146 10.42 -25.34 -16.75
C GLN A 146 11.19 -24.90 -18.01
N GLY A 147 12.25 -24.12 -17.84
CA GLY A 147 13.05 -23.56 -18.93
C GLY A 147 12.48 -22.22 -19.36
N MET A 148 12.97 -21.14 -18.75
CA MET A 148 12.61 -19.78 -19.14
C MET A 148 13.05 -19.48 -20.58
N GLU A 149 12.25 -18.68 -21.28
CA GLU A 149 12.55 -18.20 -22.64
C GLU A 149 13.66 -17.13 -22.63
N SER A 150 14.86 -17.50 -22.19
CA SER A 150 16.04 -16.65 -22.07
C SER A 150 17.14 -17.04 -23.07
N GLU A 151 18.14 -16.17 -23.26
CA GLU A 151 19.28 -16.43 -24.15
C GLU A 151 20.21 -17.51 -23.59
N ARG A 152 20.29 -17.62 -22.26
CA ARG A 152 21.12 -18.60 -21.55
C ARG A 152 20.30 -19.38 -20.56
N ARG A 153 20.57 -20.68 -20.49
CA ARG A 153 19.98 -21.56 -19.49
C ARG A 153 20.52 -21.24 -18.10
N VAL A 154 19.61 -21.25 -17.14
CA VAL A 154 19.89 -21.21 -15.71
C VAL A 154 19.57 -22.57 -15.08
N PRO A 155 20.12 -22.90 -13.90
CA PRO A 155 19.75 -24.11 -13.19
C PRO A 155 18.25 -24.13 -12.85
N LEU A 156 17.57 -25.22 -13.20
CA LEU A 156 16.17 -25.42 -12.84
C LEU A 156 16.02 -25.63 -11.32
N ASP A 157 14.86 -25.23 -10.79
CA ASP A 157 14.42 -25.39 -9.40
C ASP A 157 15.41 -24.80 -8.38
N THR A 158 16.21 -23.82 -8.82
CA THR A 158 17.27 -23.22 -8.02
C THR A 158 16.91 -21.76 -7.75
N PRO A 159 16.95 -21.27 -6.49
CA PRO A 159 16.82 -19.85 -6.21
C PRO A 159 17.94 -19.07 -6.90
N LEU A 160 17.56 -18.13 -7.76
CA LEU A 160 18.47 -17.27 -8.50
C LEU A 160 18.53 -15.88 -7.87
N SER A 161 19.74 -15.33 -7.79
CA SER A 161 19.94 -13.91 -7.51
C SER A 161 19.45 -13.04 -8.67
N ALA A 162 19.30 -11.74 -8.43
CA ALA A 162 18.99 -10.78 -9.50
C ALA A 162 20.05 -10.81 -10.62
N TRP A 163 21.33 -10.95 -10.26
CA TRP A 163 22.42 -11.04 -11.23
C TRP A 163 22.35 -12.30 -12.08
N THR A 164 22.15 -13.45 -11.45
CA THR A 164 22.03 -14.72 -12.18
C THR A 164 20.84 -14.71 -13.12
N TYR A 165 19.70 -14.18 -12.66
CA TYR A 165 18.49 -14.04 -13.47
C TYR A 165 18.70 -13.10 -14.67
N VAL A 166 19.20 -11.88 -14.46
CA VAL A 166 19.35 -10.89 -15.55
C VAL A 166 20.37 -11.34 -16.60
N LEU A 167 21.44 -12.01 -16.18
CA LEU A 167 22.47 -12.54 -17.08
C LEU A 167 22.00 -13.74 -17.91
N ALA A 168 20.82 -14.29 -17.60
CA ALA A 168 20.14 -15.25 -18.47
C ALA A 168 19.63 -14.58 -19.75
N TYR A 169 19.25 -13.31 -19.68
CA TYR A 169 18.66 -12.53 -20.78
C TYR A 169 19.66 -11.63 -21.49
N TYR A 170 20.66 -11.13 -20.77
CA TYR A 170 21.56 -10.10 -21.31
C TYR A 170 23.02 -10.39 -21.00
N ASP A 171 23.89 -9.87 -21.85
CA ASP A 171 25.28 -9.67 -21.49
C ASP A 171 25.44 -8.63 -20.38
N ARG A 172 26.45 -8.80 -19.52
CA ARG A 172 26.76 -7.79 -18.50
C ARG A 172 27.08 -6.43 -19.14
N ALA A 173 27.65 -6.44 -20.34
CA ALA A 173 27.98 -5.24 -21.11
C ALA A 173 26.78 -4.65 -21.88
N ASP A 174 25.61 -5.28 -21.84
CA ASP A 174 24.41 -4.81 -22.52
C ASP A 174 23.98 -3.42 -22.00
N VAL A 175 23.52 -2.57 -22.92
CA VAL A 175 23.10 -1.20 -22.61
C VAL A 175 21.97 -1.15 -21.57
N MET A 176 21.04 -2.10 -21.58
CA MET A 176 19.93 -2.18 -20.63
C MET A 176 20.43 -2.49 -19.22
N VAL A 177 21.42 -3.37 -19.10
CA VAL A 177 22.05 -3.69 -17.80
C VAL A 177 22.88 -2.52 -17.32
N GLN A 178 23.70 -1.93 -18.20
CA GLN A 178 24.57 -0.79 -17.85
C GLN A 178 23.76 0.44 -17.43
N SER A 179 22.67 0.74 -18.12
CA SER A 179 21.76 1.85 -17.77
C SER A 179 20.93 1.59 -16.52
N SER A 180 20.87 0.34 -16.03
CA SER A 180 20.12 -0.06 -14.84
C SER A 180 21.02 -0.52 -13.69
N MET A 181 22.30 -0.11 -13.69
CA MET A 181 23.26 -0.51 -12.67
C MET A 181 22.90 -0.01 -11.26
N ASP A 182 22.18 1.09 -11.17
CA ASP A 182 21.61 1.61 -9.92
C ASP A 182 20.59 0.64 -9.32
N VAL A 183 19.69 0.09 -10.15
CA VAL A 183 18.71 -0.94 -9.76
C VAL A 183 19.43 -2.19 -9.28
N MET A 184 20.43 -2.65 -10.02
CA MET A 184 21.22 -3.84 -9.65
C MET A 184 21.96 -3.66 -8.32
N ARG A 185 22.52 -2.47 -8.07
CA ARG A 185 23.15 -2.15 -6.77
C ARG A 185 22.14 -2.03 -5.65
N ALA A 186 20.93 -1.55 -5.93
CA ALA A 186 19.90 -1.35 -4.93
C ALA A 186 19.23 -2.66 -4.49
N ILE A 187 19.18 -3.68 -5.35
CA ILE A 187 18.61 -4.99 -5.01
C ILE A 187 19.62 -5.92 -4.31
N ASP A 188 20.92 -5.73 -4.54
CA ASP A 188 22.02 -6.55 -3.99
C ASP A 188 22.01 -6.73 -2.45
N PRO A 189 21.63 -5.73 -1.63
CA PRO A 189 21.60 -5.88 -0.18
C PRO A 189 20.46 -6.78 0.34
N PHE A 190 19.45 -7.07 -0.49
CA PHE A 190 18.32 -7.89 -0.04
C PHE A 190 18.71 -9.37 -0.03
N PRO A 191 18.44 -10.08 1.09
CA PRO A 191 18.81 -11.48 1.22
C PRO A 191 18.00 -12.37 0.27
N LEU A 192 18.60 -13.48 -0.14
CA LEU A 192 17.93 -14.49 -0.95
C LEU A 192 17.02 -15.39 -0.11
N VAL A 193 15.90 -15.81 -0.70
CA VAL A 193 15.10 -16.92 -0.19
C VAL A 193 15.88 -18.22 -0.39
N ASP A 194 16.07 -18.97 0.69
CA ASP A 194 16.80 -20.24 0.68
C ASP A 194 15.91 -21.43 0.30
N ILE A 195 16.56 -22.55 -0.03
CA ILE A 195 15.87 -23.79 -0.44
C ILE A 195 15.01 -24.38 0.67
N ALA A 196 15.44 -24.26 1.92
CA ALA A 196 14.65 -24.78 3.04
C ALA A 196 13.31 -24.03 3.16
N THR A 197 13.32 -22.74 2.85
CA THR A 197 12.13 -21.89 2.75
C THR A 197 11.24 -22.34 1.60
N LEU A 198 11.78 -22.53 0.39
CA LEU A 198 11.01 -23.02 -0.76
C LEU A 198 10.42 -24.41 -0.54
N GLN A 199 11.21 -25.34 0.01
CA GLN A 199 10.78 -26.69 0.37
C GLN A 199 9.67 -26.68 1.44
N SER A 200 9.70 -25.71 2.36
CA SER A 200 8.66 -25.54 3.38
C SER A 200 7.37 -24.95 2.79
N ALA A 201 7.49 -23.98 1.88
CA ALA A 201 6.36 -23.35 1.21
C ALA A 201 5.67 -24.31 0.22
N TRP A 202 6.46 -25.05 -0.56
CA TRP A 202 6.02 -25.98 -1.59
C TRP A 202 6.81 -27.29 -1.52
N PRO A 203 6.37 -28.25 -0.68
CA PRO A 203 7.08 -29.51 -0.48
C PRO A 203 7.17 -30.41 -1.71
N GLY A 204 6.34 -30.17 -2.73
CA GLY A 204 6.34 -30.93 -3.98
C GLY A 204 7.39 -30.50 -5.00
N GLY A 205 8.05 -29.36 -4.81
CA GLY A 205 9.07 -28.87 -5.74
C GLY A 205 10.40 -29.60 -5.63
N GLU A 206 11.10 -29.78 -6.75
CA GLU A 206 12.41 -30.44 -6.82
C GLU A 206 13.57 -29.47 -6.56
N TRP A 207 13.49 -28.71 -5.45
CA TRP A 207 14.38 -27.59 -5.18
C TRP A 207 15.86 -28.00 -5.06
N LYS A 208 16.75 -27.26 -5.72
CA LYS A 208 18.19 -27.55 -5.81
C LYS A 208 19.03 -26.44 -5.18
N ALA A 209 20.14 -26.85 -4.56
CA ALA A 209 21.21 -25.97 -4.13
C ALA A 209 21.71 -25.12 -5.29
N ALA A 210 21.82 -23.80 -5.09
CA ALA A 210 22.61 -22.97 -5.98
C ALA A 210 24.01 -23.58 -6.05
N LEU A 211 24.43 -23.96 -7.26
CA LEU A 211 25.82 -24.34 -7.48
C LEU A 211 26.66 -23.13 -7.08
N GLU A 212 27.56 -23.30 -6.12
CA GLU A 212 28.58 -22.31 -5.78
C GLU A 212 29.50 -22.13 -6.99
N SER A 213 29.03 -21.40 -8.00
CA SER A 213 29.74 -21.15 -9.24
C SER A 213 29.50 -19.72 -9.70
N GLU A 214 29.71 -18.76 -8.79
CA GLU A 214 30.17 -17.44 -9.21
C GLU A 214 31.71 -17.49 -9.27
N PRO A 215 32.34 -17.11 -10.40
CA PRO A 215 33.78 -16.89 -10.42
C PRO A 215 34.08 -15.71 -9.51
N ASP A 216 34.58 -16.02 -8.32
CA ASP A 216 35.09 -15.13 -7.29
C ASP A 216 35.51 -13.72 -7.77
N THR A 217 34.56 -12.78 -7.82
CA THR A 217 34.86 -11.35 -8.02
C THR A 217 35.52 -10.73 -6.78
N SER A 218 35.44 -11.40 -5.63
CA SER A 218 36.21 -11.06 -4.43
C SER A 218 37.71 -11.30 -4.63
N GLY A 219 38.10 -12.09 -5.64
CA GLY A 219 39.48 -12.21 -6.12
C GLY A 219 40.04 -10.90 -6.70
N LEU A 220 39.21 -9.99 -7.23
CA LEU A 220 39.65 -8.68 -7.76
C LEU A 220 39.70 -7.62 -6.64
N LEU A 221 38.67 -7.57 -5.80
CA LEU A 221 38.63 -6.68 -4.62
C LEU A 221 39.67 -7.07 -3.57
N GLY A 222 39.93 -8.37 -3.38
CA GLY A 222 40.99 -8.94 -2.55
C GLY A 222 42.41 -8.77 -3.13
N LYS A 223 42.54 -8.51 -4.44
CA LYS A 223 43.79 -8.08 -5.09
C LYS A 223 43.98 -6.57 -5.00
N ILE A 224 42.91 -5.78 -5.08
CA ILE A 224 42.94 -4.33 -4.91
C ILE A 224 43.20 -3.93 -3.45
N THR A 225 42.59 -4.61 -2.47
CA THR A 225 42.89 -4.42 -1.04
C THR A 225 44.27 -4.94 -0.64
N ARG A 226 44.79 -6.00 -1.28
CA ARG A 226 46.21 -6.40 -1.11
C ARG A 226 47.19 -5.43 -1.77
N SER A 227 46.82 -4.83 -2.91
CA SER A 227 47.65 -3.82 -3.60
C SER A 227 47.64 -2.47 -2.88
N LEU A 228 46.50 -2.05 -2.33
CA LEU A 228 46.36 -0.83 -1.52
C LEU A 228 46.89 -1.01 -0.09
N GLY A 229 46.76 -2.21 0.49
CA GLY A 229 47.34 -2.56 1.80
C GLY A 229 48.87 -2.59 1.79
N ALA A 230 49.49 -2.93 0.65
CA ALA A 230 50.95 -2.84 0.47
C ALA A 230 51.45 -1.40 0.23
N ALA A 231 50.59 -0.50 -0.24
CA ALA A 231 50.93 0.91 -0.50
C ALA A 231 50.76 1.82 0.73
N PHE A 232 50.04 1.40 1.77
CA PHE A 232 49.76 2.22 2.96
C PHE A 232 50.58 1.87 4.22
N THR A 233 51.48 0.89 4.17
CA THR A 233 52.38 0.55 5.30
C THR A 233 53.60 1.47 5.48
N THR A 234 53.62 2.64 4.85
CA THR A 234 54.70 3.62 5.05
C THR A 234 54.16 5.05 5.17
N THR A 235 53.37 5.33 6.20
CA THR A 235 53.37 6.58 7.01
C THR A 235 52.04 6.74 7.76
N ALA A 236 52.02 6.41 9.06
CA ALA A 236 51.10 7.01 10.03
C ALA A 236 51.47 6.58 11.46
N SER A 237 52.54 7.16 12.00
CA SER A 237 52.67 7.36 13.44
C SER A 237 52.62 8.87 13.66
N HIS A 238 51.45 9.40 14.03
CA HIS A 238 51.23 10.61 14.83
C HIS A 238 49.81 11.15 14.58
N LEU A 239 48.98 11.07 15.63
CA LEU A 239 48.02 12.07 16.14
C LEU A 239 46.72 11.41 16.61
N SER A 240 46.65 11.25 17.93
CA SER A 240 45.43 11.17 18.72
C SER A 240 44.97 12.59 19.03
N SER A 241 43.70 12.93 18.81
CA SER A 241 42.78 13.44 19.83
C SER A 241 41.49 14.06 19.26
N ALA A 242 40.38 13.68 19.89
CA ALA A 242 39.13 14.41 20.15
C ALA A 242 38.37 15.12 19.00
N HIS A 243 37.08 14.77 18.84
CA HIS A 243 35.95 15.66 19.20
C HIS A 243 34.61 14.90 19.18
N SER A 244 33.75 15.28 20.12
CA SER A 244 32.40 14.78 20.41
C SER A 244 31.33 15.53 19.61
N ALA A 245 30.22 14.86 19.24
CA ALA A 245 28.85 15.42 19.27
C ALA A 245 27.79 14.37 18.85
N PRO A 246 26.51 14.51 19.27
CA PRO A 246 25.55 13.43 19.42
C PRO A 246 24.44 13.42 18.33
N GLY A 247 23.80 12.27 18.14
CA GLY A 247 22.60 12.12 17.32
C GLY A 247 21.96 10.75 17.53
N SER A 248 21.19 10.61 18.60
CA SER A 248 20.40 9.41 18.89
C SER A 248 19.08 9.45 18.13
N ILE A 249 18.90 8.52 17.19
CA ILE A 249 17.58 8.12 16.69
C ILE A 249 17.28 6.78 17.37
N GLN A 250 16.30 6.78 18.28
CA GLN A 250 15.80 5.56 18.90
C GLN A 250 14.96 4.80 17.86
N ALA A 251 15.50 3.67 17.39
CA ALA A 251 14.75 2.68 16.64
C ALA A 251 13.83 1.91 17.59
N ALA A 252 12.61 1.67 17.15
CA ALA A 252 11.62 0.85 17.83
C ALA A 252 12.14 -0.60 17.97
N ASP A 253 12.07 -1.13 19.18
CA ASP A 253 12.45 -2.50 19.52
C ASP A 253 11.47 -3.50 18.89
N SER A 254 11.97 -4.25 17.90
CA SER A 254 11.34 -5.45 17.37
C SER A 254 11.41 -6.58 18.41
N ILE A 255 10.25 -7.08 18.82
CA ILE A 255 10.11 -8.26 19.69
C ILE A 255 10.50 -9.52 18.88
N THR A 256 11.79 -9.84 18.87
CA THR A 256 12.31 -11.21 18.76
C THR A 256 13.78 -11.25 19.21
N SER A 257 14.03 -11.52 20.49
CA SER A 257 15.29 -12.15 20.89
C SER A 257 15.08 -13.02 22.13
N VAL A 258 15.21 -14.33 21.92
CA VAL A 258 15.23 -15.36 22.95
C VAL A 258 16.70 -15.62 23.28
N ASN A 259 17.15 -15.14 24.44
CA ASN A 259 18.05 -15.82 25.41
C ASN A 259 18.91 -14.84 26.24
N ALA A 260 18.56 -14.68 27.52
CA ALA A 260 19.50 -14.46 28.62
C ALA A 260 18.86 -15.00 29.92
N ALA A 261 19.14 -16.26 30.25
CA ALA A 261 18.55 -16.98 31.38
C ALA A 261 19.32 -16.70 32.69
N GLY A 262 18.59 -16.30 33.73
CA GLY A 262 19.10 -16.29 35.11
C GLY A 262 18.25 -15.47 36.07
N SER A 263 18.03 -14.19 35.77
CA SER A 263 17.32 -13.23 36.64
C SER A 263 15.97 -12.76 36.08
N GLY A 264 15.77 -12.83 34.75
CA GLY A 264 14.49 -12.46 34.12
C GLY A 264 13.34 -13.42 34.42
N SER A 265 13.63 -14.70 34.72
CA SER A 265 12.60 -15.74 34.87
C SER A 265 11.74 -15.57 36.13
N LEU A 266 12.32 -15.23 37.28
CA LEU A 266 11.55 -15.10 38.53
C LEU A 266 10.71 -13.82 38.56
N LEU A 267 11.28 -12.70 38.10
CA LEU A 267 10.56 -11.43 38.04
C LEU A 267 9.40 -11.53 37.04
N SER A 268 9.65 -12.07 35.84
CA SER A 268 8.60 -12.29 34.84
C SER A 268 7.51 -13.23 35.35
N ALA A 269 7.88 -14.32 36.04
CA ALA A 269 6.90 -15.23 36.66
C ALA A 269 6.08 -14.55 37.77
N SER A 270 6.70 -13.69 38.58
CA SER A 270 6.02 -12.93 39.64
C SER A 270 5.03 -11.93 39.05
N ILE A 271 5.43 -11.21 38.00
CA ILE A 271 4.56 -10.29 37.25
C ILE A 271 3.40 -11.04 36.62
N THR A 272 3.67 -12.18 35.98
CA THR A 272 2.65 -13.05 35.38
C THR A 272 1.63 -13.49 36.43
N THR A 273 2.09 -13.97 37.59
CA THR A 273 1.21 -14.40 38.69
C THR A 273 0.33 -13.25 39.21
N LEU A 274 0.92 -12.06 39.37
CA LEU A 274 0.19 -10.86 39.79
C LEU A 274 -0.90 -10.47 38.78
N LEU A 275 -0.58 -10.55 37.48
CA LEU A 275 -1.55 -10.23 36.42
C LEU A 275 -2.65 -11.28 36.32
N GLU A 276 -2.35 -12.56 36.55
CA GLU A 276 -3.36 -13.63 36.62
C GLU A 276 -4.35 -13.41 37.77
N ASP A 277 -3.85 -12.98 38.93
CA ASP A 277 -4.68 -12.66 40.10
C ASP A 277 -5.54 -11.42 39.83
N ALA A 278 -4.95 -10.37 39.24
CA ALA A 278 -5.66 -9.16 38.84
C ALA A 278 -6.76 -9.44 37.79
N MET A 279 -6.50 -10.32 36.82
CA MET A 279 -7.51 -10.68 35.82
C MET A 279 -8.70 -11.46 36.39
N SER A 280 -8.49 -12.16 37.51
CA SER A 280 -9.49 -13.05 38.12
C SER A 280 -10.31 -12.35 39.22
N THR A 281 -9.79 -11.26 39.77
CA THR A 281 -10.43 -10.51 40.85
C THR A 281 -11.34 -9.42 40.27
N PRO A 282 -12.65 -9.41 40.58
CA PRO A 282 -13.48 -8.25 40.30
C PRO A 282 -13.05 -7.07 41.17
N ASP A 283 -13.02 -5.85 40.61
CA ASP A 283 -12.64 -4.60 41.30
C ASP A 283 -11.21 -4.60 41.87
N VAL A 284 -10.22 -5.00 41.07
CA VAL A 284 -8.80 -4.91 41.44
C VAL A 284 -8.44 -3.49 41.87
N ASP A 285 -7.86 -3.37 43.06
CA ASP A 285 -7.19 -2.15 43.47
C ASP A 285 -5.91 -1.97 42.64
N MET A 286 -5.99 -1.10 41.63
CA MET A 286 -4.86 -0.80 40.75
C MET A 286 -3.67 -0.19 41.49
N ALA A 287 -3.86 0.34 42.71
CA ALA A 287 -2.76 0.82 43.56
C ALA A 287 -1.78 -0.30 43.93
N LEU A 288 -2.21 -1.57 43.89
CA LEU A 288 -1.31 -2.72 44.07
C LEU A 288 -0.26 -2.84 42.96
N LEU A 289 -0.49 -2.19 41.81
CA LEU A 289 0.45 -2.16 40.69
C LEU A 289 1.42 -0.97 40.75
N ASP A 290 1.23 0.01 41.63
CA ASP A 290 2.09 1.21 41.72
C ASP A 290 3.55 0.88 42.01
N GLY A 291 3.80 -0.10 42.88
CA GLY A 291 5.14 -0.60 43.17
C GLY A 291 5.76 -1.29 41.94
N PRO A 292 5.12 -2.33 41.37
CA PRO A 292 5.56 -2.97 40.14
C PRO A 292 5.78 -2.04 38.95
N LEU A 293 4.98 -0.98 38.80
CA LEU A 293 5.12 0.01 37.72
C LEU A 293 6.45 0.76 37.72
N GLN A 294 7.15 0.81 38.86
CA GLN A 294 8.50 1.39 38.94
C GLN A 294 9.57 0.50 38.30
N LEU A 295 9.24 -0.75 37.95
CA LEU A 295 10.15 -1.66 37.28
C LEU A 295 10.11 -1.43 35.77
N SER A 296 11.26 -1.14 35.17
CA SER A 296 11.39 -0.89 33.72
C SER A 296 10.91 -2.04 32.83
N SER A 297 10.89 -3.27 33.36
CA SER A 297 10.43 -4.48 32.66
C SER A 297 8.94 -4.77 32.85
N PHE A 298 8.24 -4.07 33.74
CA PHE A 298 6.84 -4.38 34.07
C PHE A 298 5.91 -4.14 32.89
N LEU A 299 5.87 -2.93 32.32
CA LEU A 299 4.97 -2.62 31.21
C LEU A 299 5.22 -3.49 29.96
N PRO A 300 6.47 -3.73 29.51
CA PRO A 300 6.73 -4.68 28.41
C PRO A 300 6.23 -6.10 28.72
N THR A 301 6.48 -6.60 29.93
CA THR A 301 6.03 -7.94 30.36
C THR A 301 4.51 -8.02 30.41
N MET A 302 3.86 -6.98 30.94
CA MET A 302 2.40 -6.88 31.05
C MET A 302 1.75 -6.86 29.66
N ARG A 303 2.23 -6.04 28.73
CA ARG A 303 1.72 -6.00 27.35
C ARG A 303 1.83 -7.37 26.68
N ASN A 304 2.99 -8.01 26.79
CA ASN A 304 3.20 -9.35 26.25
C ASN A 304 2.24 -10.38 26.89
N PHE A 305 2.05 -10.30 28.21
CA PHE A 305 1.12 -11.16 28.94
C PHE A 305 -0.34 -10.96 28.46
N LEU A 306 -0.78 -9.71 28.32
CA LEU A 306 -2.14 -9.38 27.87
C LEU A 306 -2.39 -9.89 26.44
N VAL A 307 -1.44 -9.73 25.53
CA VAL A 307 -1.54 -10.25 24.16
C VAL A 307 -1.55 -11.78 24.13
N THR A 308 -0.70 -12.44 24.94
CA THR A 308 -0.63 -13.91 25.02
C THR A 308 -1.93 -14.51 25.57
N HIS A 309 -2.67 -13.77 26.40
CA HIS A 309 -3.92 -14.20 27.03
C HIS A 309 -5.13 -13.39 26.56
N CYS A 310 -5.11 -12.89 25.32
CA CYS A 310 -6.08 -11.93 24.82
C CYS A 310 -7.55 -12.38 24.96
N ASP A 311 -7.84 -13.66 24.76
CA ASP A 311 -9.19 -14.23 24.94
C ASP A 311 -9.68 -14.11 26.39
N ARG A 312 -8.80 -14.37 27.36
CA ARG A 312 -9.10 -14.22 28.80
C ARG A 312 -9.23 -12.76 29.18
N VAL A 313 -8.40 -11.88 28.61
CA VAL A 313 -8.43 -10.44 28.87
C VAL A 313 -9.77 -9.85 28.42
N ALA A 314 -10.24 -10.20 27.21
CA ALA A 314 -11.52 -9.71 26.70
C ALA A 314 -12.71 -10.01 27.65
N GLN A 315 -12.68 -11.19 28.28
CA GLN A 315 -13.72 -11.66 29.20
C GLN A 315 -13.54 -11.18 30.65
N SER A 316 -12.35 -10.69 31.02
CA SER A 316 -12.04 -10.29 32.39
C SER A 316 -12.84 -9.05 32.83
N PRO A 317 -13.26 -8.98 34.11
CA PRO A 317 -13.83 -7.75 34.69
C PRO A 317 -12.80 -6.61 34.75
N SER A 318 -11.51 -6.95 34.90
CA SER A 318 -10.39 -5.99 35.02
C SER A 318 -9.78 -5.60 33.66
N ALA A 319 -10.41 -5.97 32.55
CA ALA A 319 -9.89 -5.71 31.20
C ALA A 319 -9.61 -4.23 30.95
N VAL A 320 -10.57 -3.36 31.26
CA VAL A 320 -10.47 -1.91 31.02
C VAL A 320 -9.29 -1.29 31.77
N PRO A 321 -9.17 -1.39 33.11
CA PRO A 321 -8.06 -0.77 33.83
C PRO A 321 -6.69 -1.35 33.45
N LEU A 322 -6.60 -2.66 33.16
CA LEU A 322 -5.36 -3.27 32.69
C LEU A 322 -4.94 -2.75 31.32
N LEU A 323 -5.88 -2.59 30.38
CA LEU A 323 -5.60 -2.05 29.05
C LEU A 323 -5.30 -0.55 29.08
N GLN A 324 -6.00 0.23 29.91
CA GLN A 324 -5.69 1.65 30.14
C GLN A 324 -4.27 1.83 30.66
N LEU A 325 -3.84 0.97 31.60
CA LEU A 325 -2.48 0.99 32.12
C LEU A 325 -1.47 0.53 31.06
N ALA A 326 -1.80 -0.51 30.29
CA ALA A 326 -0.94 -1.02 29.22
C ALA A 326 -0.68 0.04 28.14
N PHE A 327 -1.70 0.83 27.79
CA PHE A 327 -1.65 1.79 26.70
C PHE A 327 -1.50 3.25 27.17
N ALA A 328 -1.29 3.49 28.46
CA ALA A 328 -0.99 4.81 28.97
C ALA A 328 0.23 5.40 28.24
N GLU A 329 0.08 6.63 27.77
CA GLU A 329 1.12 7.41 27.08
C GLU A 329 1.67 6.74 25.80
N GLN A 330 0.96 5.74 25.25
CA GLN A 330 1.33 5.13 23.98
C GLN A 330 0.73 5.90 22.81
N ASP A 331 1.52 6.08 21.75
CA ASP A 331 1.06 6.65 20.48
C ASP A 331 0.18 5.66 19.70
N HIS A 332 0.36 4.35 19.92
CA HIS A 332 -0.41 3.28 19.29
C HIS A 332 -1.16 2.43 20.33
N VAL A 333 -2.48 2.42 20.20
CA VAL A 333 -3.37 1.52 20.94
C VAL A 333 -3.80 0.36 20.04
N ASP A 334 -3.31 -0.84 20.34
CA ASP A 334 -3.66 -2.05 19.60
C ASP A 334 -4.65 -2.93 20.35
N LEU A 335 -5.92 -2.85 19.95
CA LEU A 335 -6.99 -3.67 20.50
C LEU A 335 -7.31 -4.90 19.63
N SER A 336 -6.66 -5.07 18.48
CA SER A 336 -6.98 -6.14 17.53
C SER A 336 -6.76 -7.58 18.03
N PRO A 337 -5.85 -7.88 18.99
CA PRO A 337 -5.76 -9.21 19.58
C PRO A 337 -6.99 -9.60 20.41
N PHE A 338 -7.78 -8.65 20.90
CA PHE A 338 -8.82 -8.87 21.90
C PHE A 338 -10.22 -8.97 21.26
N VAL A 339 -10.45 -10.02 20.46
CA VAL A 339 -11.65 -10.21 19.60
C VAL A 339 -12.99 -10.22 20.36
N GLY A 340 -12.98 -10.41 21.69
CA GLY A 340 -14.19 -10.40 22.53
C GLY A 340 -14.46 -9.10 23.32
N LEU A 341 -13.71 -8.01 23.09
CA LEU A 341 -13.98 -6.74 23.79
C LEU A 341 -15.29 -6.12 23.30
N SER A 342 -16.16 -5.71 24.23
CA SER A 342 -17.36 -4.96 23.88
C SER A 342 -17.01 -3.51 23.50
N VAL A 343 -17.87 -2.87 22.72
CA VAL A 343 -17.71 -1.46 22.32
C VAL A 343 -17.61 -0.55 23.56
N ASP A 344 -18.36 -0.83 24.63
CA ASP A 344 -18.27 -0.08 25.90
C ASP A 344 -16.88 -0.17 26.54
N LYS A 345 -16.27 -1.38 26.56
CA LYS A 345 -14.91 -1.55 27.08
C LYS A 345 -13.88 -0.82 26.21
N ILE A 346 -14.04 -0.90 24.89
CA ILE A 346 -13.18 -0.19 23.93
C ILE A 346 -13.25 1.32 24.16
N LYS A 347 -14.48 1.86 24.24
CA LYS A 347 -14.75 3.27 24.53
C LYS A 347 -14.13 3.70 25.85
N ALA A 348 -14.31 2.91 26.91
CA ALA A 348 -13.73 3.20 28.21
C ALA A 348 -12.19 3.23 28.19
N VAL A 349 -11.54 2.39 27.38
CA VAL A 349 -10.08 2.41 27.22
C VAL A 349 -9.63 3.65 26.43
N LEU A 350 -10.23 3.91 25.27
CA LEU A 350 -9.79 4.97 24.36
C LEU A 350 -10.10 6.38 24.85
N GLN A 351 -11.19 6.56 25.59
CA GLN A 351 -11.59 7.86 26.15
C GLN A 351 -10.94 8.14 27.51
N HIS A 352 -10.12 7.23 28.03
CA HIS A 352 -9.38 7.46 29.27
C HIS A 352 -8.29 8.53 29.04
N PRO A 353 -8.15 9.56 29.90
CA PRO A 353 -7.21 10.66 29.68
C PRO A 353 -5.76 10.22 29.41
N SER A 354 -5.26 9.20 30.14
CA SER A 354 -3.89 8.68 29.95
C SER A 354 -3.65 8.02 28.59
N VAL A 355 -4.72 7.68 27.86
CA VAL A 355 -4.67 7.07 26.53
C VAL A 355 -5.02 8.12 25.47
N SER A 356 -6.17 8.79 25.63
CA SER A 356 -6.72 9.73 24.64
C SER A 356 -5.81 10.92 24.33
N GLU A 357 -4.97 11.34 25.28
CA GLU A 357 -4.06 12.48 25.08
C GLU A 357 -2.82 12.15 24.25
N ALA A 358 -2.40 10.87 24.23
CA ALA A 358 -1.17 10.43 23.55
C ALA A 358 -1.45 9.68 22.23
N VAL A 359 -2.60 9.02 22.13
CA VAL A 359 -2.91 8.13 21.01
C VAL A 359 -3.02 8.86 19.69
N GLN A 360 -2.30 8.35 18.69
CA GLN A 360 -2.34 8.80 17.30
C GLN A 360 -2.74 7.67 16.35
N VAL A 361 -2.64 6.43 16.80
CA VAL A 361 -2.89 5.23 15.99
C VAL A 361 -3.76 4.28 16.78
N VAL A 362 -4.82 3.78 16.17
CA VAL A 362 -5.66 2.76 16.80
C VAL A 362 -5.84 1.56 15.87
N SER A 363 -5.79 0.36 16.44
CA SER A 363 -6.13 -0.88 15.75
C SER A 363 -7.27 -1.60 16.48
N PHE A 364 -8.30 -2.03 15.77
CA PHE A 364 -9.49 -2.64 16.37
C PHE A 364 -9.66 -4.12 16.03
N PRO A 365 -10.39 -4.87 16.88
CA PRO A 365 -10.78 -6.24 16.55
C PRO A 365 -11.73 -6.30 15.35
N VAL A 366 -11.92 -7.54 14.88
CA VAL A 366 -12.54 -7.91 13.60
C VAL A 366 -14.04 -7.62 13.51
N ASP A 367 -14.77 -7.59 14.62
CA ASP A 367 -16.22 -7.61 14.60
C ASP A 367 -16.84 -6.23 14.92
N LEU A 368 -17.27 -5.53 13.87
CA LEU A 368 -18.00 -4.26 13.95
C LEU A 368 -19.52 -4.44 14.02
N SER A 369 -20.04 -5.67 13.92
CA SER A 369 -21.45 -5.94 13.59
C SER A 369 -22.45 -5.47 14.66
N ALA A 370 -22.03 -5.30 15.91
CA ALA A 370 -22.93 -4.98 17.00
C ALA A 370 -23.27 -3.47 17.12
N SER A 371 -22.33 -2.56 16.85
CA SER A 371 -22.61 -1.11 16.87
C SER A 371 -21.53 -0.26 16.16
N PRO A 372 -21.63 -0.08 14.84
CA PRO A 372 -20.70 0.76 14.06
C PRO A 372 -20.64 2.22 14.53
N ALA A 373 -21.79 2.83 14.83
CA ALA A 373 -21.86 4.23 15.24
C ALA A 373 -21.20 4.43 16.61
N ASP A 374 -21.50 3.58 17.59
CA ASP A 374 -20.92 3.69 18.93
C ASP A 374 -19.39 3.49 18.94
N LEU A 375 -18.86 2.70 18.00
CA LEU A 375 -17.42 2.54 17.84
C LEU A 375 -16.78 3.79 17.22
N ALA A 376 -17.43 4.43 16.24
CA ALA A 376 -16.95 5.70 15.71
C ALA A 376 -16.89 6.74 16.84
N ASP A 377 -17.94 6.84 17.65
CA ASP A 377 -18.02 7.71 18.84
C ASP A 377 -16.99 7.34 19.94
N ALA A 378 -16.46 6.12 19.92
CA ALA A 378 -15.43 5.67 20.87
C ALA A 378 -14.04 6.18 20.50
N LEU A 379 -13.84 6.65 19.27
CA LEU A 379 -12.54 7.11 18.80
C LEU A 379 -12.13 8.41 19.48
N PRO A 380 -10.83 8.59 19.76
CA PRO A 380 -10.32 9.86 20.24
C PRO A 380 -10.51 10.94 19.16
N HIS A 381 -11.18 12.04 19.53
CA HIS A 381 -11.44 13.17 18.61
C HIS A 381 -10.18 13.98 18.26
N ARG A 382 -9.10 13.88 19.05
CA ARG A 382 -7.87 14.65 18.84
C ARG A 382 -6.71 13.74 18.51
N HIS A 383 -5.86 14.18 17.58
CA HIS A 383 -4.57 13.56 17.25
C HIS A 383 -4.62 12.18 16.57
N LEU A 384 -5.80 11.58 16.37
CA LEU A 384 -5.91 10.31 15.63
C LEU A 384 -5.54 10.52 14.16
N THR A 385 -4.40 9.96 13.76
CA THR A 385 -3.87 10.04 12.40
C THR A 385 -4.12 8.76 11.62
N GLU A 386 -3.95 7.59 12.25
CA GLU A 386 -4.08 6.30 11.58
C GLU A 386 -5.09 5.38 12.29
N LEU A 387 -5.86 4.68 11.48
CA LEU A 387 -6.88 3.74 11.94
C LEU A 387 -6.72 2.42 11.19
N TYR A 388 -6.54 1.32 11.91
CA TYR A 388 -6.37 -0.01 11.32
C TYR A 388 -7.52 -0.95 11.70
N HIS A 389 -8.23 -1.45 10.69
CA HIS A 389 -9.26 -2.47 10.85
C HIS A 389 -9.05 -3.59 9.82
N ILE A 390 -8.21 -4.56 10.16
CA ILE A 390 -7.91 -5.72 9.29
C ILE A 390 -8.52 -6.96 9.94
N GLY A 391 -9.69 -7.33 9.41
CA GLY A 391 -10.56 -8.40 9.91
C GLY A 391 -10.24 -9.81 9.42
N ASP A 392 -10.84 -10.81 10.06
CA ASP A 392 -10.93 -12.18 9.57
C ASP A 392 -11.82 -12.27 8.32
N VAL A 393 -11.49 -13.20 7.44
CA VAL A 393 -12.05 -13.45 6.11
C VAL A 393 -13.51 -13.88 6.19
N ALA A 394 -13.86 -14.62 7.25
CA ALA A 394 -15.16 -15.27 7.44
C ALA A 394 -16.22 -14.36 8.08
N GLY A 395 -15.81 -13.32 8.81
CA GLY A 395 -16.70 -12.43 9.57
C GLY A 395 -17.06 -11.12 8.86
N TRP A 396 -16.92 -11.08 7.52
CA TRP A 396 -17.11 -9.85 6.78
C TRP A 396 -18.59 -9.46 6.65
N ASP A 397 -18.99 -8.42 7.38
CA ASP A 397 -20.23 -7.69 7.14
C ASP A 397 -19.93 -6.39 6.39
N ALA A 398 -20.21 -6.40 5.08
CA ALA A 398 -20.03 -5.23 4.22
C ALA A 398 -20.84 -4.02 4.71
N ALA A 399 -22.07 -4.25 5.17
CA ALA A 399 -22.97 -3.19 5.58
C ALA A 399 -22.53 -2.54 6.90
N ALA A 400 -22.10 -3.35 7.88
CA ALA A 400 -21.57 -2.82 9.14
C ALA A 400 -20.30 -1.99 8.92
N ASN A 401 -19.40 -2.45 8.05
CA ASN A 401 -18.19 -1.71 7.69
C ASN A 401 -18.51 -0.39 6.98
N SER A 402 -19.36 -0.42 5.94
CA SER A 402 -19.76 0.80 5.23
C SER A 402 -20.47 1.78 6.18
N SER A 403 -21.30 1.29 7.10
CA SER A 403 -21.92 2.12 8.13
C SER A 403 -20.90 2.75 9.08
N PHE A 404 -19.93 1.99 9.58
CA PHE A 404 -18.86 2.51 10.45
C PHE A 404 -18.11 3.66 9.75
N PHE A 405 -17.75 3.46 8.48
CA PHE A 405 -17.06 4.48 7.70
C PHE A 405 -17.93 5.68 7.39
N ALA A 406 -19.20 5.48 7.05
CA ALA A 406 -20.13 6.58 6.85
C ALA A 406 -20.24 7.46 8.11
N HIS A 407 -20.27 6.86 9.30
CA HIS A 407 -20.28 7.59 10.58
C HIS A 407 -18.94 8.29 10.84
N LEU A 408 -17.82 7.59 10.67
CA LEU A 408 -16.48 8.16 10.83
C LEU A 408 -16.25 9.36 9.91
N MET A 409 -16.76 9.29 8.69
CA MET A 409 -16.62 10.35 7.69
C MET A 409 -17.64 11.47 7.91
N ALA A 410 -18.79 11.21 8.53
CA ALA A 410 -19.76 12.26 8.83
C ALA A 410 -19.31 13.17 9.99
N ASP A 411 -18.45 12.67 10.88
CA ASP A 411 -17.93 13.45 12.00
C ASP A 411 -16.77 14.36 11.57
N THR A 412 -17.03 15.67 11.58
CA THR A 412 -16.05 16.70 11.22
C THR A 412 -14.92 16.86 12.23
N ASP A 413 -15.10 16.36 13.46
CA ASP A 413 -14.08 16.43 14.51
C ASP A 413 -13.03 15.33 14.34
N HIS A 414 -13.30 14.29 13.53
CA HIS A 414 -12.36 13.22 13.24
C HIS A 414 -11.55 13.50 11.96
N SER A 415 -10.29 13.95 12.13
CA SER A 415 -9.34 14.09 11.03
C SER A 415 -8.45 12.84 10.87
N VAL A 416 -9.05 11.66 10.71
CA VAL A 416 -8.25 10.44 10.46
C VAL A 416 -7.65 10.55 9.07
N SER A 417 -6.34 10.79 8.98
CA SER A 417 -5.65 10.99 7.70
C SER A 417 -5.38 9.68 6.95
N ARG A 418 -5.43 8.55 7.66
CA ARG A 418 -5.10 7.24 7.10
C ARG A 418 -5.94 6.10 7.70
N PRO A 419 -7.16 5.89 7.22
CA PRO A 419 -7.90 4.66 7.45
C PRO A 419 -7.31 3.51 6.61
N VAL A 420 -6.97 2.39 7.25
CA VAL A 420 -6.49 1.15 6.64
C VAL A 420 -7.43 0.03 7.02
N VAL A 421 -8.32 -0.31 6.10
CA VAL A 421 -9.40 -1.26 6.36
C VAL A 421 -9.38 -2.40 5.37
N GLY A 422 -9.20 -3.62 5.88
CA GLY A 422 -9.06 -4.83 5.06
C GLY A 422 -10.20 -5.02 4.06
N SER A 423 -11.42 -4.64 4.44
CA SER A 423 -12.58 -4.72 3.53
C SER A 423 -12.47 -3.80 2.32
N MET A 424 -11.90 -2.60 2.46
CA MET A 424 -11.70 -1.67 1.33
C MET A 424 -10.70 -2.24 0.32
N PHE A 425 -9.60 -2.83 0.80
CA PHE A 425 -8.64 -3.51 -0.08
C PHE A 425 -9.30 -4.70 -0.79
N ARG A 426 -10.10 -5.49 -0.08
CA ARG A 426 -10.83 -6.64 -0.65
C ARG A 426 -11.82 -6.21 -1.74
N LEU A 427 -12.57 -5.13 -1.47
CA LEU A 427 -13.57 -4.58 -2.37
C LEU A 427 -12.95 -3.95 -3.61
N GLY A 428 -11.83 -3.24 -3.44
CA GLY A 428 -10.99 -2.75 -4.56
C GLY A 428 -10.50 -3.88 -5.47
N LEU A 429 -9.93 -4.95 -4.89
CA LEU A 429 -9.48 -6.13 -5.65
C LEU A 429 -10.60 -6.87 -6.37
N ARG A 430 -11.82 -6.82 -5.83
CA ARG A 430 -13.01 -7.44 -6.44
C ARG A 430 -13.74 -6.51 -7.40
N GLU A 431 -13.32 -5.26 -7.48
CA GLU A 431 -13.98 -4.21 -8.26
C GLU A 431 -15.46 -4.07 -7.86
N GLN A 432 -15.70 -4.07 -6.55
CA GLN A 432 -17.02 -3.96 -5.95
C GLN A 432 -17.10 -2.65 -5.16
N SER A 433 -17.96 -1.73 -5.58
CA SER A 433 -18.21 -0.52 -4.80
C SER A 433 -18.80 -0.88 -3.42
N TRP A 434 -18.31 -0.21 -2.39
CA TRP A 434 -18.73 -0.41 -0.99
C TRP A 434 -19.46 0.78 -0.41
N LEU A 435 -19.46 1.90 -1.11
CA LEU A 435 -20.27 3.09 -0.82
C LEU A 435 -21.43 3.12 -1.83
N PRO A 436 -22.67 2.81 -1.40
CA PRO A 436 -23.84 2.79 -2.29
C PRO A 436 -23.97 4.07 -3.12
N HIS A 437 -24.39 3.93 -4.37
CA HIS A 437 -24.58 5.08 -5.27
C HIS A 437 -25.71 6.03 -4.80
N SER A 438 -26.63 5.53 -3.98
CA SER A 438 -27.80 6.24 -3.45
C SER A 438 -27.57 6.96 -2.12
N ASP A 439 -26.53 6.60 -1.38
CA ASP A 439 -26.28 7.18 -0.05
C ASP A 439 -25.54 8.51 -0.23
N LEU A 440 -26.33 9.57 -0.38
CA LEU A 440 -25.93 10.98 -0.34
C LEU A 440 -25.40 11.41 1.06
N SER A 441 -25.01 10.46 1.92
CA SER A 441 -24.52 10.77 3.27
C SER A 441 -23.26 11.60 3.17
N ALA A 442 -23.30 12.77 3.81
CA ALA A 442 -22.31 13.83 3.73
C ALA A 442 -20.89 13.27 3.92
N PRO A 443 -20.02 13.38 2.91
CA PRO A 443 -18.64 12.94 3.03
C PRO A 443 -17.86 13.88 3.94
N ALA A 444 -16.82 13.34 4.58
CA ALA A 444 -15.94 14.11 5.45
C ALA A 444 -15.40 15.34 4.71
N PRO A 445 -15.46 16.52 5.34
CA PRO A 445 -14.83 17.71 4.80
C PRO A 445 -13.37 17.41 4.47
N GLY A 446 -12.99 17.60 3.20
CA GLY A 446 -11.59 17.57 2.78
C GLY A 446 -11.11 16.39 1.96
N TYR A 447 -11.93 15.39 1.71
CA TYR A 447 -11.63 14.35 0.74
C TYR A 447 -12.16 14.71 -0.65
N ALA A 448 -11.40 14.36 -1.69
CA ALA A 448 -11.89 14.44 -3.06
C ALA A 448 -12.76 13.23 -3.36
N LEU A 449 -13.96 13.48 -3.91
CA LEU A 449 -14.95 12.41 -4.13
C LEU A 449 -15.09 12.00 -5.57
N GLN A 450 -14.79 12.91 -6.47
CA GLN A 450 -14.98 12.68 -7.88
C GLN A 450 -13.86 13.37 -8.65
N LEU A 451 -13.22 12.64 -9.55
CA LEU A 451 -12.24 13.17 -10.47
C LEU A 451 -12.88 13.29 -11.85
N MET A 452 -12.68 14.43 -12.50
CA MET A 452 -13.05 14.62 -13.91
C MET A 452 -11.78 14.72 -14.74
N TYR A 453 -11.71 13.94 -15.82
CA TYR A 453 -10.58 13.88 -16.72
C TYR A 453 -11.01 14.09 -18.16
N GLN A 454 -10.40 15.07 -18.83
CA GLN A 454 -10.64 15.35 -20.24
C GLN A 454 -9.37 15.02 -21.02
N SER A 455 -9.43 13.97 -21.85
CA SER A 455 -8.34 13.64 -22.77
C SER A 455 -8.49 14.36 -24.11
N PRO A 456 -7.38 14.65 -24.81
CA PRO A 456 -7.44 15.11 -26.18
C PRO A 456 -8.08 14.03 -27.06
N GLU A 457 -8.76 14.48 -28.11
CA GLU A 457 -9.51 13.64 -29.04
C GLU A 457 -8.52 12.83 -29.89
N GLU A 458 -8.50 11.50 -29.72
CA GLU A 458 -7.58 10.64 -30.48
C GLU A 458 -8.17 10.23 -31.85
N TYR A 459 -9.51 10.15 -32.01
CA TYR A 459 -10.12 9.56 -33.22
C TYR A 459 -11.51 10.09 -33.70
N GLY A 460 -12.05 11.22 -33.22
CA GLY A 460 -13.24 11.85 -33.84
C GLY A 460 -14.34 12.35 -32.88
N ASP A 461 -15.31 13.03 -33.51
CA ASP A 461 -16.16 14.15 -33.05
C ASP A 461 -16.49 14.23 -31.54
N GLY A 462 -15.65 14.96 -30.81
CA GLY A 462 -15.93 15.50 -29.49
C GLY A 462 -14.99 15.02 -28.39
N GLN A 463 -14.32 15.97 -27.73
CA GLN A 463 -13.64 15.73 -26.45
C GLN A 463 -14.64 15.14 -25.42
N VAL A 464 -14.39 13.97 -24.84
CA VAL A 464 -15.22 13.38 -23.77
C VAL A 464 -14.63 13.75 -22.40
N VAL A 465 -15.48 13.91 -21.37
CA VAL A 465 -15.04 14.07 -19.99
C VAL A 465 -15.33 12.78 -19.24
N ASP A 466 -14.28 12.05 -18.90
CA ASP A 466 -14.38 10.89 -18.04
C ASP A 466 -14.60 11.35 -16.60
N THR A 467 -15.53 10.71 -15.90
CA THR A 467 -15.77 10.94 -14.47
C THR A 467 -15.45 9.67 -13.70
N PHE A 468 -14.82 9.82 -12.54
CA PHE A 468 -14.42 8.72 -11.67
C PHE A 468 -14.78 9.03 -10.23
N PHE A 469 -15.46 8.11 -9.55
CA PHE A 469 -15.63 8.20 -8.11
C PHE A 469 -14.32 7.85 -7.39
N LEU A 470 -13.99 8.64 -6.36
CA LEU A 470 -12.80 8.53 -5.51
C LEU A 470 -13.14 8.40 -4.02
N GLY A 471 -14.41 8.49 -3.63
CA GLY A 471 -14.81 8.44 -2.22
C GLY A 471 -14.46 7.11 -1.56
N ASP A 472 -14.33 6.03 -2.33
CA ASP A 472 -13.91 4.71 -1.88
C ASP A 472 -12.38 4.53 -1.80
N ALA A 473 -11.60 5.48 -2.32
CA ALA A 473 -10.14 5.49 -2.29
C ALA A 473 -9.54 6.21 -1.06
N LEU A 474 -10.35 7.04 -0.39
CA LEU A 474 -10.01 7.80 0.82
C LEU A 474 -8.65 8.52 0.73
N LEU A 475 -8.45 9.20 -0.40
CA LEU A 475 -7.20 9.89 -0.68
C LEU A 475 -7.14 11.22 0.09
N SER A 476 -6.14 11.35 0.96
CA SER A 476 -5.81 12.66 1.52
C SER A 476 -5.45 13.66 0.42
N PRO A 477 -5.61 14.98 0.64
CA PRO A 477 -5.23 16.02 -0.32
C PRO A 477 -3.82 15.83 -0.88
N THR A 478 -2.84 15.53 -0.02
CA THR A 478 -1.46 15.27 -0.40
C THR A 478 -1.33 14.06 -1.32
N ARG A 479 -1.98 12.95 -0.97
CA ARG A 479 -1.91 11.71 -1.76
C ARG A 479 -2.62 11.84 -3.09
N LEU A 480 -3.75 12.53 -3.12
CA LEU A 480 -4.44 12.87 -4.36
C LEU A 480 -3.50 13.61 -5.32
N VAL A 481 -2.86 14.70 -4.86
CA VAL A 481 -1.95 15.49 -5.69
C VAL A 481 -0.76 14.65 -6.15
N ALA A 482 -0.12 13.91 -5.24
CA ALA A 482 0.99 13.03 -5.60
C ALA A 482 0.58 11.96 -6.62
N GLY A 483 -0.62 11.38 -6.46
CA GLY A 483 -1.19 10.41 -7.37
C GLY A 483 -1.52 10.99 -8.75
N LEU A 484 -1.99 12.23 -8.85
CA LEU A 484 -2.15 12.93 -10.14
C LEU A 484 -0.82 13.07 -10.88
N TYR A 485 0.26 13.42 -10.16
CA TYR A 485 1.59 13.46 -10.77
C TYR A 485 2.10 12.07 -11.21
N ASN A 486 1.75 11.00 -10.50
CA ASN A 486 2.00 9.63 -10.96
C ASN A 486 1.30 9.35 -12.30
N VAL A 487 0.03 9.75 -12.41
CA VAL A 487 -0.73 9.62 -13.67
C VAL A 487 -0.06 10.39 -14.80
N PHE A 488 0.41 11.62 -14.53
CA PHE A 488 1.08 12.42 -15.55
C PHE A 488 2.35 11.74 -16.07
N ARG A 489 3.14 11.12 -15.17
CA ARG A 489 4.32 10.32 -15.53
C ARG A 489 3.96 9.10 -16.37
N MET A 490 2.95 8.34 -15.98
CA MET A 490 2.50 7.18 -16.75
C MET A 490 2.05 7.57 -18.16
N HIS A 491 1.28 8.66 -18.27
CA HIS A 491 0.86 9.19 -19.56
C HIS A 491 2.01 9.71 -20.42
N THR A 492 3.18 10.02 -19.84
CA THR A 492 4.37 10.39 -20.62
C THR A 492 5.09 9.18 -21.23
N GLN A 493 4.99 8.00 -20.62
CA GLN A 493 5.63 6.74 -21.04
C GLN A 493 4.72 5.81 -21.86
N SER A 494 3.39 5.96 -21.74
CA SER A 494 2.44 5.05 -22.37
C SER A 494 2.45 5.18 -23.90
N ILE A 495 3.39 4.50 -24.56
CA ILE A 495 3.44 4.30 -26.01
C ILE A 495 2.36 3.28 -26.39
N GLY A 496 1.12 3.73 -26.60
CA GLY A 496 0.14 3.04 -27.44
C GLY A 496 -0.35 1.63 -27.03
N MET A 497 0.06 1.06 -25.89
CA MET A 497 -0.52 -0.19 -25.40
C MET A 497 -1.87 0.13 -24.76
N GLY A 498 -2.96 -0.30 -25.40
CA GLY A 498 -4.36 0.07 -25.14
C GLY A 498 -4.95 -0.39 -23.81
N GLN A 499 -4.19 -0.29 -22.71
CA GLN A 499 -4.74 -0.45 -21.38
C GLN A 499 -5.62 0.74 -21.04
N GLY A 500 -6.77 0.45 -20.44
CA GLY A 500 -7.75 1.48 -20.10
C GLY A 500 -7.13 2.53 -19.17
N LYS A 501 -7.22 3.80 -19.56
CA LYS A 501 -6.81 4.99 -18.78
C LYS A 501 -7.22 4.86 -17.30
N ILE A 502 -8.39 4.29 -17.06
CA ILE A 502 -8.99 4.03 -15.76
C ILE A 502 -8.09 3.23 -14.82
N MET A 503 -7.49 2.13 -15.29
CA MET A 503 -6.58 1.30 -14.50
C MET A 503 -5.34 2.09 -14.08
N GLN A 504 -4.79 2.90 -14.99
CA GLN A 504 -3.63 3.74 -14.70
C GLN A 504 -3.94 4.74 -13.59
N PHE A 505 -5.11 5.39 -13.62
CA PHE A 505 -5.57 6.24 -12.52
C PHE A 505 -5.68 5.46 -11.20
N ALA A 506 -6.38 4.32 -11.21
CA ALA A 506 -6.58 3.51 -10.02
C ALA A 506 -5.25 3.12 -9.35
N LEU A 507 -4.30 2.62 -10.14
CA LEU A 507 -2.99 2.20 -9.66
C LEU A 507 -2.12 3.37 -9.21
N ALA A 508 -2.10 4.48 -9.97
CA ALA A 508 -1.31 5.66 -9.66
C ALA A 508 -1.75 6.33 -8.34
N LEU A 509 -3.07 6.35 -8.10
CA LEU A 509 -3.67 6.87 -6.87
C LEU A 509 -3.42 5.92 -5.70
N ALA A 510 -3.59 4.61 -5.89
CA ALA A 510 -3.30 3.61 -4.86
C ALA A 510 -1.82 3.56 -4.47
N SER A 511 -0.90 3.86 -5.41
CA SER A 511 0.54 3.93 -5.19
C SER A 511 1.04 5.32 -4.77
N ALA A 512 0.15 6.27 -4.50
CA ALA A 512 0.55 7.65 -4.22
C ALA A 512 1.29 7.73 -2.87
N PRO A 513 2.47 8.37 -2.81
CA PRO A 513 3.23 8.51 -1.56
C PRO A 513 2.48 9.41 -0.54
N PRO A 514 2.74 9.26 0.77
CA PRO A 514 2.13 10.08 1.82
C PRO A 514 2.54 11.56 1.76
N ARG A 515 3.64 11.87 1.06
CA ARG A 515 4.26 13.19 0.98
C ARG A 515 4.49 13.59 -0.46
N LEU A 516 4.49 14.89 -0.74
CA LEU A 516 4.81 15.41 -2.08
C LEU A 516 6.32 15.29 -2.38
N TRP A 517 7.15 15.62 -1.39
CA TRP A 517 8.61 15.60 -1.51
C TRP A 517 9.32 15.49 -0.14
N PRO A 518 10.49 14.82 -0.05
CA PRO A 518 10.99 13.85 -1.03
C PRO A 518 9.96 12.74 -1.24
N ARG A 519 10.02 12.07 -2.40
CA ARG A 519 9.14 10.93 -2.71
C ARG A 519 9.69 9.65 -2.09
N ASP A 520 10.13 9.74 -0.84
CA ASP A 520 10.62 8.60 -0.11
C ASP A 520 9.46 7.74 0.39
N GLY A 521 9.66 6.44 0.28
CA GLY A 521 8.72 5.43 0.71
C GLY A 521 7.60 5.08 -0.27
N ILE A 522 7.02 3.91 -0.05
CA ILE A 522 5.95 3.32 -0.85
C ILE A 522 4.82 2.96 0.11
N GLN A 523 3.77 3.78 0.13
CA GLN A 523 2.58 3.50 0.91
C GLN A 523 1.46 3.02 -0.02
N VAL A 524 0.85 1.89 0.31
CA VAL A 524 -0.24 1.32 -0.48
C VAL A 524 -1.59 1.74 0.09
N SER A 525 -2.46 2.28 -0.77
CA SER A 525 -3.87 2.55 -0.50
C SER A 525 -4.77 1.50 -1.16
N PRO A 526 -6.05 1.40 -0.74
CA PRO A 526 -7.04 0.63 -1.47
C PRO A 526 -7.12 1.09 -2.93
N LEU A 527 -7.39 0.13 -3.82
CA LEU A 527 -7.74 0.45 -5.21
C LEU A 527 -9.14 1.10 -5.23
N PRO A 528 -9.35 2.21 -5.97
CA PRO A 528 -10.69 2.80 -6.14
C PRO A 528 -11.61 1.79 -6.84
N ALA A 529 -12.50 1.15 -6.08
CA ALA A 529 -13.26 -0.02 -6.50
C ALA A 529 -14.28 0.32 -7.58
N GLU A 530 -14.96 1.46 -7.45
CA GLU A 530 -15.95 1.94 -8.41
C GLU A 530 -15.31 2.34 -9.74
N MET A 531 -14.15 3.00 -9.67
CA MET A 531 -13.35 3.32 -10.86
C MET A 531 -13.02 2.03 -11.64
N LEU A 532 -12.57 0.97 -10.97
CA LEU A 532 -12.28 -0.30 -11.64
C LEU A 532 -13.55 -1.01 -12.15
N GLN A 533 -14.65 -0.96 -11.39
CA GLN A 533 -15.93 -1.51 -11.80
C GLN A 533 -16.44 -0.86 -13.11
N ASP A 534 -16.30 0.45 -13.23
CA ASP A 534 -16.66 1.20 -14.43
C ASP A 534 -15.82 0.77 -15.64
N GLN A 535 -14.53 0.45 -15.44
CA GLN A 535 -13.71 -0.10 -16.51
C GLN A 535 -14.31 -1.41 -17.04
N ARG A 536 -14.66 -2.36 -16.16
CA ARG A 536 -15.30 -3.62 -16.58
C ARG A 536 -16.62 -3.39 -17.29
N ARG A 537 -17.45 -2.45 -16.82
CA ARG A 537 -18.71 -2.10 -17.48
C ARG A 537 -18.49 -1.52 -18.87
N VAL A 538 -17.58 -0.54 -19.01
CA VAL A 538 -17.23 0.04 -20.32
C VAL A 538 -16.79 -1.04 -21.31
N TYR A 539 -16.01 -2.04 -20.86
CA TYR A 539 -15.62 -3.17 -21.71
C TYR A 539 -16.77 -4.12 -22.08
N ARG A 540 -17.78 -4.30 -21.22
CA ARG A 540 -18.85 -5.30 -21.41
C ARG A 540 -20.14 -4.74 -22.02
N GLU A 541 -20.55 -3.56 -21.57
CA GLU A 541 -21.90 -3.01 -21.73
C GLU A 541 -21.92 -1.74 -22.59
N GLY A 542 -20.75 -1.22 -22.99
CA GLY A 542 -20.67 0.09 -23.61
C GLY A 542 -20.84 1.22 -22.58
N ASN A 543 -20.76 2.46 -23.03
CA ASN A 543 -20.40 3.64 -22.25
C ASN A 543 -21.44 4.06 -21.17
N THR A 544 -21.55 3.34 -20.06
CA THR A 544 -22.40 3.70 -18.91
C THR A 544 -21.58 4.29 -17.78
N LYS A 545 -21.06 5.51 -17.95
CA LYS A 545 -20.43 6.24 -16.84
C LYS A 545 -21.47 7.14 -16.19
N ALA A 546 -21.98 6.71 -15.03
CA ALA A 546 -22.89 7.54 -14.25
C ALA A 546 -22.06 8.51 -13.40
N MET A 547 -22.03 9.78 -13.80
CA MET A 547 -21.51 10.85 -12.96
C MET A 547 -22.38 10.94 -11.69
N ARG A 548 -21.76 11.03 -10.50
CA ARG A 548 -22.49 11.27 -9.26
C ARG A 548 -22.78 12.76 -9.08
N ASP A 549 -23.82 13.04 -8.30
CA ASP A 549 -24.09 14.38 -7.81
C ASP A 549 -22.86 14.93 -7.07
N ILE A 550 -22.52 16.19 -7.32
CA ILE A 550 -21.44 16.87 -6.61
C ILE A 550 -22.06 17.51 -5.37
N LEU A 551 -21.76 16.95 -4.21
CA LEU A 551 -22.35 17.42 -2.96
C LEU A 551 -21.73 18.75 -2.53
N GLN A 552 -22.49 19.54 -1.79
CA GLN A 552 -22.04 20.81 -1.23
C GLN A 552 -20.79 20.62 -0.35
N GLU A 553 -19.86 21.56 -0.40
CA GLU A 553 -18.57 21.59 0.33
C GLU A 553 -17.58 20.47 -0.06
N THR A 554 -17.87 19.70 -1.11
CA THR A 554 -16.99 18.61 -1.55
C THR A 554 -16.02 19.03 -2.63
N TRP A 555 -14.88 18.35 -2.71
CA TRP A 555 -13.80 18.65 -3.64
C TRP A 555 -13.83 17.72 -4.86
N THR A 556 -13.76 18.32 -6.05
CA THR A 556 -13.74 17.63 -7.34
C THR A 556 -12.51 18.07 -8.14
N PRO A 557 -11.46 17.25 -8.25
CA PRO A 557 -10.31 17.55 -9.08
C PRO A 557 -10.70 17.48 -10.56
N LEU A 558 -10.24 18.46 -11.32
CA LEU A 558 -10.40 18.56 -12.76
C LEU A 558 -9.03 18.49 -13.42
N VAL A 559 -8.87 17.57 -14.38
CA VAL A 559 -7.63 17.40 -15.13
C VAL A 559 -7.95 17.44 -16.61
N MET A 560 -7.46 18.47 -17.29
CA MET A 560 -7.56 18.61 -18.74
C MET A 560 -6.19 18.38 -19.38
N ARG A 561 -6.08 17.37 -20.23
CA ARG A 561 -4.87 17.12 -21.01
C ARG A 561 -5.02 17.80 -22.38
N LEU A 562 -4.12 18.72 -22.67
CA LEU A 562 -3.98 19.38 -23.96
C LEU A 562 -2.75 18.80 -24.65
N GLN A 563 -2.94 18.24 -25.84
CA GLN A 563 -1.86 17.66 -26.62
C GLN A 563 -1.73 18.39 -27.95
N SER A 564 -0.52 18.86 -28.23
CA SER A 564 -0.11 19.34 -29.55
C SER A 564 1.06 18.50 -30.06
N ARG A 565 1.46 18.69 -31.32
CA ARG A 565 2.63 18.02 -31.89
C ARG A 565 3.93 18.36 -31.14
N SER A 566 3.97 19.50 -30.44
CA SER A 566 5.19 20.05 -29.82
C SER A 566 5.08 20.25 -28.30
N ALA A 567 3.96 19.89 -27.68
CA ALA A 567 3.78 20.05 -26.24
C ALA A 567 2.72 19.09 -25.67
N ARG A 568 2.97 18.62 -24.44
CA ARG A 568 1.99 17.93 -23.61
C ARG A 568 1.70 18.83 -22.41
N LYS A 569 0.53 19.45 -22.36
CA LYS A 569 0.13 20.37 -21.29
C LYS A 569 -0.98 19.75 -20.46
N TYR A 570 -0.86 19.82 -19.14
CA TYR A 570 -1.91 19.47 -18.20
C TYR A 570 -2.44 20.74 -17.55
N CYS A 571 -3.74 21.02 -17.67
CA CYS A 571 -4.40 22.06 -16.90
C CYS A 571 -5.14 21.41 -15.73
N VAL A 572 -4.86 21.83 -14.50
CA VAL A 572 -5.41 21.21 -13.29
C VAL A 572 -6.07 22.25 -12.40
N ALA A 573 -7.24 21.92 -11.87
CA ALA A 573 -7.88 22.66 -10.78
C ALA A 573 -8.55 21.70 -9.80
N VAL A 574 -8.86 22.19 -8.61
CA VAL A 574 -9.75 21.52 -7.67
C VAL A 574 -10.95 22.41 -7.42
N VAL A 575 -12.15 21.88 -7.65
CA VAL A 575 -13.39 22.63 -7.49
C VAL A 575 -14.09 22.25 -6.20
N ARG A 576 -14.52 23.26 -5.43
CA ARG A 576 -15.47 23.09 -4.34
C ARG A 576 -16.87 23.52 -4.76
N ALA A 577 -17.86 22.67 -4.57
CA ALA A 577 -19.24 23.05 -4.83
C ALA A 577 -19.81 23.85 -3.64
N LYS A 578 -20.40 25.03 -3.88
CA LYS A 578 -21.03 25.87 -2.83
C LYS A 578 -22.48 25.47 -2.56
N LYS A 579 -23.06 24.68 -3.45
CA LYS A 579 -24.37 24.02 -3.32
C LYS A 579 -24.26 22.61 -3.88
N THR A 580 -25.24 21.76 -3.60
CA THR A 580 -25.31 20.45 -4.27
C THR A 580 -25.65 20.65 -5.75
N ILE A 581 -24.84 20.09 -6.64
CA ILE A 581 -24.97 20.15 -8.10
C ILE A 581 -25.41 18.77 -8.57
N ARG A 582 -26.63 18.68 -9.12
CA ARG A 582 -27.18 17.41 -9.62
C ARG A 582 -26.50 17.01 -10.91
N ALA A 583 -26.15 15.73 -11.07
CA ALA A 583 -25.58 15.15 -12.28
C ALA A 583 -26.67 15.03 -13.37
N THR A 584 -27.06 16.18 -13.93
CA THR A 584 -28.08 16.30 -14.96
C THR A 584 -27.70 17.41 -15.95
N LYS A 585 -28.25 17.34 -17.17
CA LYS A 585 -28.10 18.36 -18.20
C LYS A 585 -28.77 19.68 -17.82
N LEU A 586 -29.88 19.64 -17.10
CA LEU A 586 -30.54 20.85 -16.61
C LEU A 586 -29.60 21.66 -15.70
N GLU A 587 -28.88 20.96 -14.82
CA GLU A 587 -27.91 21.61 -13.95
C GLU A 587 -26.74 22.18 -14.77
N ALA A 588 -26.30 21.50 -15.83
CA ALA A 588 -25.25 22.00 -16.74
C ALA A 588 -25.59 23.39 -17.32
N ASP A 589 -26.84 23.59 -17.75
CA ASP A 589 -27.28 24.86 -18.34
C ASP A 589 -27.30 25.98 -17.29
N SER A 590 -27.72 25.67 -16.07
CA SER A 590 -27.86 26.62 -14.96
C SER A 590 -26.57 26.90 -14.17
N LEU A 591 -25.56 26.03 -14.25
CA LEU A 591 -24.34 26.14 -13.44
C LEU A 591 -23.56 27.43 -13.76
N THR A 592 -23.14 28.16 -12.73
CA THR A 592 -22.39 29.41 -12.86
C THR A 592 -21.11 29.40 -12.01
N LEU A 593 -20.25 30.42 -12.18
CA LEU A 593 -19.08 30.60 -11.32
C LEU A 593 -19.45 30.90 -9.87
N ASP A 594 -20.64 31.44 -9.60
CA ASP A 594 -21.09 31.74 -8.24
C ASP A 594 -21.40 30.46 -7.46
N ASP A 595 -21.70 29.36 -8.16
CA ASP A 595 -22.03 28.05 -7.58
C ASP A 595 -20.79 27.22 -7.19
N ILE A 596 -19.61 27.63 -7.65
CA ILE A 596 -18.37 26.88 -7.44
C ILE A 596 -17.24 27.78 -6.91
N GLU A 597 -16.25 27.17 -6.29
CA GLU A 597 -14.96 27.76 -5.97
C GLU A 597 -13.88 26.96 -6.69
N VAL A 598 -12.98 27.63 -7.42
CA VAL A 598 -11.94 26.98 -8.22
C VAL A 598 -10.58 27.34 -7.65
N LEU A 599 -9.81 26.33 -7.24
CA LEU A 599 -8.47 26.49 -6.68
C LEU A 599 -7.42 25.81 -7.56
N GLY A 600 -6.21 26.36 -7.57
CA GLY A 600 -5.02 25.63 -8.02
C GLY A 600 -4.60 24.55 -7.02
N LEU A 601 -3.65 23.70 -7.40
CA LEU A 601 -3.14 22.64 -6.51
C LEU A 601 -2.44 23.21 -5.26
N GLU A 602 -1.72 24.33 -5.38
CA GLU A 602 -1.04 25.00 -4.27
C GLU A 602 -2.05 25.53 -3.24
N ASP A 603 -3.02 26.33 -3.69
CA ASP A 603 -4.09 26.88 -2.85
C ASP A 603 -4.95 25.79 -2.19
N PHE A 604 -5.24 24.70 -2.92
CA PHE A 604 -5.97 23.55 -2.38
C PHE A 604 -5.20 22.89 -1.24
N LEU A 605 -3.90 22.64 -1.40
CA LEU A 605 -3.07 22.02 -0.37
C LEU A 605 -2.91 22.92 0.86
N GLU A 606 -2.69 24.22 0.66
CA GLU A 606 -2.55 25.18 1.77
C GLU A 606 -3.81 25.30 2.61
N ARG A 607 -4.98 25.12 1.98
CA ARG A 607 -6.26 25.13 2.68
C ARG A 607 -6.57 23.82 3.40
N MET A 608 -6.18 22.69 2.80
CA MET A 608 -6.63 21.38 3.26
C MET A 608 -5.64 20.66 4.17
N THR A 609 -4.36 20.93 4.02
CA THR A 609 -3.33 20.43 4.91
C THR A 609 -2.97 21.57 5.83
N LEU A 610 -2.99 21.37 7.15
CA LEU A 610 -2.50 22.36 8.14
C LEU A 610 -0.97 22.63 8.01
N GLY A 611 -0.40 22.39 6.83
CA GLY A 611 1.01 22.44 6.48
C GLY A 611 1.24 23.11 5.13
N SER A 612 2.51 23.36 4.82
CA SER A 612 2.91 24.11 3.64
C SER A 612 2.86 23.26 2.38
N SER A 613 2.50 23.88 1.26
CA SER A 613 2.69 23.42 -0.13
C SER A 613 4.16 23.14 -0.51
N THR A 614 5.08 23.16 0.46
CA THR A 614 6.49 22.80 0.32
C THR A 614 6.59 21.36 -0.16
N GLY A 615 7.09 21.18 -1.37
CA GLY A 615 7.14 19.89 -2.06
C GLY A 615 6.37 19.87 -3.37
N LEU A 616 5.35 20.71 -3.57
CA LEU A 616 4.64 20.76 -4.87
C LEU A 616 5.55 21.26 -5.99
N LYS A 617 6.38 22.28 -5.71
CA LYS A 617 7.33 22.85 -6.68
C LYS A 617 8.40 21.83 -7.07
N GLU A 618 8.92 21.10 -6.10
CA GLU A 618 9.89 20.02 -6.27
C GLU A 618 9.30 18.84 -7.04
N LEU A 619 8.06 18.44 -6.71
CA LEU A 619 7.32 17.41 -7.42
C LEU A 619 7.09 17.78 -8.88
N ASN A 620 6.66 19.02 -9.15
CA ASN A 620 6.47 19.53 -10.50
C ASN A 620 7.77 19.56 -11.30
N LYS A 621 8.86 20.06 -10.68
CA LYS A 621 10.19 20.06 -11.29
C LYS A 621 10.64 18.64 -11.64
N SER A 622 10.52 17.69 -10.70
CA SER A 622 10.89 16.29 -10.93
C SER A 622 10.06 15.63 -12.03
N PHE A 623 8.79 16.00 -12.17
CA PHE A 623 7.96 15.54 -13.28
C PHE A 623 8.44 16.09 -14.64
N ILE A 624 8.77 17.38 -14.71
CA ILE A 624 9.28 18.00 -15.95
C ILE A 624 10.59 17.33 -16.36
N GLU A 625 11.53 17.15 -15.42
CA GLU A 625 12.80 16.45 -15.67
C GLU A 625 12.59 15.02 -16.20
N PHE A 626 11.68 14.27 -15.57
CA PHE A 626 11.32 12.93 -16.01
C PHE A 626 10.74 12.90 -17.44
N ALA A 627 9.86 13.85 -17.76
CA ALA A 627 9.24 13.93 -19.08
C ALA A 627 10.24 14.31 -20.19
N GLU A 628 11.18 15.21 -19.86
CA GLU A 628 12.28 15.57 -20.76
C GLU A 628 13.19 14.37 -21.04
N ASP A 629 13.59 13.62 -20.01
CA ASP A 629 14.46 12.46 -20.16
C ASP A 629 13.79 11.32 -20.94
N THR A 630 12.51 11.06 -20.67
CA THR A 630 11.72 10.07 -21.42
C THR A 630 11.68 10.41 -22.91
N THR A 631 11.45 11.68 -23.26
CA THR A 631 11.31 12.05 -24.67
C THR A 631 12.64 12.05 -25.44
N ARG A 632 13.76 12.29 -24.75
CA ARG A 632 15.11 12.16 -25.36
C ARG A 632 15.38 10.73 -25.80
N TYR A 633 14.89 9.75 -25.04
CA TYR A 633 15.08 8.33 -25.34
C TYR A 633 14.28 7.88 -26.58
N GLU A 634 13.03 8.34 -26.72
CA GLU A 634 12.12 7.82 -27.76
C GLU A 634 12.36 8.37 -29.16
N SER A 635 12.68 9.66 -29.30
CA SER A 635 12.42 10.36 -30.58
C SER A 635 13.63 10.90 -31.33
N GLY A 636 14.78 11.10 -30.67
CA GLY A 636 15.92 11.82 -31.25
C GLY A 636 15.58 13.22 -31.80
N ALA A 637 14.37 13.73 -31.54
CA ALA A 637 13.76 14.90 -32.14
C ALA A 637 13.51 15.99 -31.08
N VAL A 638 12.95 17.13 -31.50
CA VAL A 638 12.62 18.27 -30.63
C VAL A 638 11.68 17.81 -29.52
N LEU A 639 12.15 17.96 -28.27
CA LEU A 639 11.43 17.54 -27.07
C LEU A 639 10.11 18.32 -26.96
N PRO A 640 8.95 17.65 -26.87
CA PRO A 640 7.71 18.32 -26.57
C PRO A 640 7.82 18.91 -25.17
N THR A 641 7.56 20.21 -25.04
CA THR A 641 7.53 20.86 -23.73
C THR A 641 6.40 20.25 -22.91
N VAL A 642 6.69 19.82 -21.68
CA VAL A 642 5.69 19.30 -20.76
C VAL A 642 5.46 20.30 -19.64
N THR A 643 4.20 20.70 -19.42
CA THR A 643 3.84 21.64 -18.34
C THR A 643 2.61 21.17 -17.58
N VAL A 644 2.54 21.58 -16.31
CA VAL A 644 1.35 21.46 -15.47
C VAL A 644 0.98 22.88 -15.05
N ASP A 645 -0.16 23.35 -15.53
CA ASP A 645 -0.64 24.72 -15.36
C ASP A 645 -1.94 24.71 -14.54
N ALA A 646 -2.19 25.78 -13.79
CA ALA A 646 -3.47 25.97 -13.14
C ALA A 646 -4.56 26.21 -14.20
N MET A 647 -5.70 25.54 -14.05
CA MET A 647 -6.88 25.74 -14.88
C MET A 647 -7.61 27.01 -14.44
N SER A 648 -8.01 27.86 -15.40
CA SER A 648 -8.82 29.05 -15.10
C SER A 648 -10.23 28.66 -14.65
N ALA A 649 -10.90 29.55 -13.91
CA ALA A 649 -12.26 29.31 -13.45
C ALA A 649 -13.25 29.08 -14.63
N GLY A 650 -13.04 29.75 -15.76
CA GLY A 650 -13.84 29.56 -16.97
C GLY A 650 -13.65 28.20 -17.63
N GLU A 651 -12.40 27.71 -17.69
CA GLU A 651 -12.10 26.36 -18.19
C GLU A 651 -12.70 25.29 -17.27
N ALA A 652 -12.58 25.46 -15.95
CA ALA A 652 -13.16 24.56 -14.94
C ALA A 652 -14.68 24.48 -15.08
N LEU A 653 -15.36 25.62 -15.14
CA LEU A 653 -16.81 25.68 -15.34
C LEU A 653 -17.23 25.00 -16.66
N SER A 654 -16.51 25.27 -17.75
CA SER A 654 -16.77 24.67 -19.06
C SER A 654 -16.67 23.15 -19.01
N MET A 655 -15.60 22.62 -18.38
CA MET A 655 -15.39 21.19 -18.22
C MET A 655 -16.48 20.53 -17.35
N MET A 656 -16.88 21.17 -16.25
CA MET A 656 -17.97 20.67 -15.40
C MET A 656 -19.31 20.64 -16.12
N LYS A 657 -19.69 21.73 -16.82
CA LYS A 657 -20.93 21.77 -17.61
C LYS A 657 -20.95 20.66 -18.65
N LYS A 658 -19.80 20.38 -19.25
CA LYS A 658 -19.66 19.34 -20.25
C LYS A 658 -19.85 17.94 -19.66
N ALA A 659 -19.24 17.65 -18.50
CA ALA A 659 -19.46 16.39 -17.79
C ALA A 659 -20.94 16.21 -17.40
N LEU A 660 -21.57 17.26 -16.89
CA LEU A 660 -23.00 17.27 -16.54
C LEU A 660 -23.90 17.04 -17.75
N ALA A 661 -23.61 17.69 -18.89
CA ALA A 661 -24.37 17.48 -20.12
C ALA A 661 -24.25 16.04 -20.66
N GLN A 662 -23.10 15.39 -20.44
CA GLN A 662 -22.86 13.99 -20.82
C GLN A 662 -23.61 12.99 -19.93
N SER A 663 -23.90 13.34 -18.67
CA SER A 663 -24.56 12.43 -17.70
C SER A 663 -25.99 12.03 -18.07
N ASP A 664 -26.71 12.87 -18.83
CA ASP A 664 -28.10 12.63 -19.26
C ASP A 664 -28.20 11.90 -20.61
N GLU A 665 -27.09 11.73 -21.32
CA GLU A 665 -27.10 10.99 -22.59
C GLU A 665 -27.25 9.50 -22.26
N ALA A 666 -28.50 9.02 -22.31
CA ALA A 666 -28.80 7.59 -22.22
C ALA A 666 -27.83 6.83 -23.14
N PRO A 667 -27.26 5.70 -22.68
CA PRO A 667 -26.35 4.92 -23.51
C PRO A 667 -27.07 4.64 -24.83
N LYS A 668 -26.50 5.14 -25.94
CA LYS A 668 -26.98 4.79 -27.27
C LYS A 668 -26.78 3.29 -27.39
N GLY A 669 -27.85 2.52 -27.18
CA GLY A 669 -27.83 1.09 -27.41
C GLY A 669 -27.62 0.87 -28.89
N ASP A 670 -26.44 0.39 -29.26
CA ASP A 670 -26.15 -0.15 -30.59
C ASP A 670 -26.60 -1.62 -30.69
#